data_AF-A0A351UHT0-F1
#
_entry.id   AF-A0A351UHT0-F1
#
_cell.length_a   1.000
_cell.length_b   1.000
_cell.length_c   1.000
_cell.angle_alpha   90.00
_cell.angle_beta   90.00
_cell.angle_gamma   90.00
#
_symmetry.space_group_name_H-M   'P 1'
#
loop_
_entity.id
_entity.type
_entity.pdbx_description
1 polymer ?
#
loop_
_entity_poly.entity_id
_entity_poly.type
_entity_poly.pdbx_seq_one_letter_code
_entity_poly.pdbx_strand_id
1 'polypeptide(L)'
;MLPDIKQIMLRSGPCFDSLPLLRLYLAALGSPVLKWPLILLRLKFTPDILEEIRASGLPLEEKARLFSSAMTLFRSGSAYKTTAAGRSPLTDRAVLEKVKPGALLVETGVSDGISAAGLLSSAKDAQILLSDRQTGFRYQDRGPARFFYNNENGALSLKLPGFYLCAGLDAGTAPESAGTIKALNPLIAETFPGAEIIPFDIFTGSLPRKADVIKCANVLSNIGFTPEEMLGALANLARNLAPEGWLFVCQNNARYKDGEAYLALEESGGRLVLREEVNGHEIIEHLRSPLFAGLLAPSPELDAARPAPPFDGGQSLLHSIFRRLAGEHPGEGGVEFLRHLSWIGVSFAVAKVISALVNIAAGKMLGPAEYGKINVLVSAGAAISPFIIAGLNNSVIRYGVEERDRNSVFTAAGAIFLALALAATGTVLFFRQGISALLGIPPDMLGLALCYALATALFLLTSGFLQASGKFSRRGLSEIAFSAILSAAFFLGIYNLGRTYETMVYAYVAGFGGVGLFWLVKFASSLRYSFPAKEKLRALVKYSAYSFGGGLGYYLMLNVQGLILNAFLAPEEVGLYAAYNTATIGIAAYLGYAIGTVLFPKASASTNRRRLWEMTVKGWARLSPALIIFFILVQAAVLSLMGRHQYQLRPALMLYFALCGTLMLVHSSLAQIVYSEGVKASRLSWLMAWGGGLVNFTACLLLIPVFRVSGAAMAFILTYVFLLAWLWKAKDSYLQPDLK
;
A
#
# COMPACT_ATOMS: atom_id res chain seq x y z
N MET A 1 34.81 -9.04 4.62
CA MET A 1 33.56 -9.23 5.39
C MET A 1 32.90 -10.50 4.86
N LEU A 2 32.58 -11.49 5.70
CA LEU A 2 31.96 -12.72 5.20
C LEU A 2 30.57 -12.41 4.63
N PRO A 3 30.23 -12.89 3.42
CA PRO A 3 28.90 -12.70 2.86
C PRO A 3 27.82 -13.31 3.76
N ASP A 4 26.69 -12.62 3.89
CA ASP A 4 25.55 -13.10 4.68
C ASP A 4 25.07 -14.45 4.11
N ILE A 5 25.27 -15.52 4.89
CA ILE A 5 24.88 -16.90 4.54
C ILE A 5 23.41 -16.96 4.10
N LYS A 6 22.54 -16.13 4.71
CA LYS A 6 21.13 -16.05 4.35
C LYS A 6 20.95 -15.53 2.92
N GLN A 7 21.72 -14.52 2.51
CA GLN A 7 21.68 -14.03 1.13
C GLN A 7 22.21 -15.07 0.14
N ILE A 8 23.26 -15.82 0.51
CA ILE A 8 23.78 -16.92 -0.33
C ILE A 8 22.67 -17.96 -0.53
N MET A 9 22.01 -18.41 0.54
CA MET A 9 20.92 -19.40 0.45
C MET A 9 19.68 -18.89 -0.31
N LEU A 10 19.41 -17.58 -0.27
CA LEU A 10 18.29 -16.98 -1.02
C LEU A 10 18.61 -16.82 -2.52
N ARG A 11 19.87 -16.55 -2.84
CA ARG A 11 20.33 -16.35 -4.22
C ARG A 11 20.68 -17.66 -4.93
N SER A 12 20.96 -18.71 -4.17
CA SER A 12 21.29 -20.04 -4.68
C SER A 12 20.04 -20.94 -4.80
N GLY A 13 20.11 -21.96 -5.64
CA GLY A 13 18.99 -22.90 -5.80
C GLY A 13 19.18 -23.91 -6.93
N PRO A 14 18.19 -24.81 -7.13
CA PRO A 14 18.16 -25.72 -8.25
C PRO A 14 18.27 -24.96 -9.58
N CYS A 15 19.09 -25.45 -10.49
CA CYS A 15 19.38 -24.77 -11.75
C CYS A 15 19.42 -25.77 -12.90
N PHE A 16 18.57 -25.54 -13.90
CA PHE A 16 18.49 -26.35 -15.11
C PHE A 16 18.33 -25.40 -16.30
N ASP A 17 19.46 -24.99 -16.86
CA ASP A 17 19.48 -24.16 -18.07
C ASP A 17 18.97 -25.02 -19.22
N SER A 18 17.69 -24.83 -19.55
CA SER A 18 17.03 -25.44 -20.69
C SER A 18 15.94 -24.49 -21.22
N LEU A 19 15.83 -24.38 -22.55
CA LEU A 19 14.82 -23.52 -23.17
C LEU A 19 13.37 -23.87 -22.79
N PRO A 20 12.95 -25.15 -22.73
CA PRO A 20 11.58 -25.49 -22.33
C PRO A 20 11.27 -25.03 -20.90
N LEU A 21 12.23 -25.18 -19.99
CA LEU A 21 12.05 -24.78 -18.59
C LEU A 21 12.04 -23.25 -18.45
N LEU A 22 12.89 -22.53 -19.19
CA LEU A 22 12.87 -21.07 -19.22
C LEU A 22 11.51 -20.55 -19.71
N ARG A 23 10.97 -21.11 -20.81
CA ARG A 23 9.65 -20.75 -21.34
C ARG A 23 8.54 -20.99 -20.32
N LEU A 24 8.55 -22.16 -19.68
CA LEU A 24 7.61 -22.49 -18.61
C LEU A 24 7.72 -21.50 -17.45
N TYR A 25 8.95 -21.17 -17.04
CA TYR A 25 9.21 -20.24 -15.96
C TYR A 25 8.69 -18.83 -16.28
N LEU A 26 9.00 -18.30 -17.46
CA LEU A 26 8.52 -16.98 -17.92
C LEU A 26 6.99 -16.93 -18.04
N ALA A 27 6.36 -17.97 -18.62
CA ALA A 27 4.91 -18.06 -18.71
C ALA A 27 4.26 -18.09 -17.31
N ALA A 28 4.87 -18.82 -16.38
CA ALA A 28 4.40 -18.91 -15.02
C ALA A 28 4.57 -17.60 -14.22
N LEU A 29 5.56 -16.76 -14.53
CA LEU A 29 5.67 -15.42 -13.92
C LEU A 29 4.46 -14.53 -14.25
N GLY A 30 3.85 -14.72 -15.42
CA GLY A 30 2.59 -14.08 -15.82
C GLY A 30 1.34 -14.71 -15.19
N SER A 31 1.44 -15.91 -14.60
CA SER A 31 0.32 -16.65 -14.02
C SER A 31 0.36 -16.62 -12.48
N PRO A 32 -0.63 -16.01 -11.80
CA PRO A 32 -0.67 -15.97 -10.33
C PRO A 32 -0.66 -17.35 -9.65
N VAL A 33 -1.11 -18.40 -10.35
CA VAL A 33 -1.20 -19.77 -9.83
C VAL A 33 0.14 -20.50 -9.95
N LEU A 34 0.77 -20.44 -11.13
CA LEU A 34 2.02 -21.14 -11.41
C LEU A 34 3.25 -20.44 -10.81
N LYS A 35 3.16 -19.13 -10.56
CA LYS A 35 4.23 -18.34 -9.95
C LYS A 35 4.69 -18.87 -8.59
N TRP A 36 3.75 -19.32 -7.74
CA TRP A 36 4.06 -19.77 -6.38
C TRP A 36 4.93 -21.03 -6.30
N PRO A 37 4.58 -22.15 -6.97
CA PRO A 37 5.42 -23.35 -6.92
C PRO A 37 6.84 -23.08 -7.44
N LEU A 38 6.99 -22.25 -8.47
CA LEU A 38 8.32 -21.90 -8.99
C LEU A 38 9.13 -21.02 -8.04
N ILE A 39 8.50 -20.06 -7.36
CA ILE A 39 9.14 -19.28 -6.30
C ILE A 39 9.56 -20.18 -5.13
N LEU A 40 8.74 -21.17 -4.76
CA LEU A 40 9.04 -22.13 -3.70
C LEU A 40 10.20 -23.05 -4.08
N LEU A 41 10.23 -23.51 -5.32
CA LEU A 41 11.34 -24.32 -5.87
C LEU A 41 12.64 -23.50 -6.01
N ARG A 42 12.55 -22.16 -5.97
CA ARG A 42 13.67 -21.23 -6.13
C ARG A 42 14.52 -21.55 -7.36
N LEU A 43 13.85 -21.94 -8.45
CA LEU A 43 14.52 -22.28 -9.69
C LEU A 43 15.39 -21.11 -10.16
N LYS A 44 16.63 -21.40 -10.53
CA LYS A 44 17.59 -20.45 -11.06
C LYS A 44 17.93 -20.79 -12.51
N PHE A 45 18.38 -19.76 -13.22
CA PHE A 45 19.02 -19.87 -14.52
C PHE A 45 20.39 -19.20 -14.40
N THR A 46 21.38 -19.75 -15.09
CA THR A 46 22.71 -19.13 -15.22
C THR A 46 22.82 -18.41 -16.55
N PRO A 47 23.86 -17.57 -16.76
CA PRO A 47 24.10 -16.95 -18.05
C PRO A 47 24.22 -17.92 -19.22
N ASP A 48 24.49 -19.22 -19.00
CA ASP A 48 24.55 -20.22 -20.07
C ASP A 48 23.26 -20.32 -20.89
N ILE A 49 22.10 -20.04 -20.28
CA ILE A 49 20.82 -20.04 -20.99
C ILE A 49 20.80 -19.05 -22.16
N LEU A 50 21.62 -17.99 -22.11
CA LEU A 50 21.72 -17.00 -23.18
C LEU A 50 22.38 -17.59 -24.43
N GLU A 51 23.41 -18.42 -24.26
CA GLU A 51 24.04 -19.15 -25.38
C GLU A 51 23.10 -20.22 -25.94
N GLU A 52 22.32 -20.89 -25.07
CA GLU A 52 21.30 -21.84 -25.52
C GLU A 52 20.21 -21.16 -26.36
N ILE A 53 19.77 -19.95 -25.97
CA ILE A 53 18.83 -19.13 -26.77
C ILE A 53 19.44 -18.79 -28.14
N ARG A 54 20.72 -18.38 -28.19
CA ARG A 54 21.42 -18.06 -29.45
C ARG A 54 21.53 -19.28 -30.36
N ALA A 55 21.96 -20.41 -29.82
CA ALA A 55 22.16 -21.67 -30.56
C ALA A 55 20.84 -22.34 -30.99
N SER A 56 19.70 -21.91 -30.47
CA SER A 56 18.39 -22.49 -30.81
C SER A 56 18.02 -22.32 -32.28
N GLY A 57 17.19 -23.22 -32.80
CA GLY A 57 16.58 -23.10 -34.15
C GLY A 57 15.35 -22.18 -34.19
N LEU A 58 15.14 -21.33 -33.18
CA LEU A 58 13.97 -20.47 -33.08
C LEU A 58 14.04 -19.28 -34.05
N PRO A 59 12.89 -18.69 -34.46
CA PRO A 59 12.88 -17.43 -35.20
C PRO A 59 13.62 -16.32 -34.45
N LEU A 60 14.33 -15.45 -35.19
CA LEU A 60 15.19 -14.41 -34.61
C LEU A 60 14.46 -13.48 -33.63
N GLU A 61 13.23 -13.08 -33.95
CA GLU A 61 12.39 -12.26 -33.06
C GLU A 61 12.06 -12.98 -31.74
N GLU A 62 11.80 -14.29 -31.81
CA GLU A 62 11.52 -15.09 -30.63
C GLU A 62 12.79 -15.29 -29.80
N LYS A 63 13.95 -15.50 -30.44
CA LYS A 63 15.26 -15.50 -29.74
C LYS A 63 15.45 -14.18 -29.00
N ALA A 64 15.23 -13.05 -29.67
CA ALA A 64 15.40 -11.73 -29.07
C ALA A 64 14.50 -11.51 -27.87
N ARG A 65 13.21 -11.85 -27.99
CA ARG A 65 12.24 -11.75 -26.90
C ARG A 65 12.62 -12.62 -25.70
N LEU A 66 12.99 -13.88 -25.94
CA LEU A 66 13.42 -14.80 -24.88
C LEU A 66 14.72 -14.33 -24.25
N PHE A 67 15.66 -13.82 -25.04
CA PHE A 67 16.94 -13.29 -24.60
C PHE A 67 16.73 -12.10 -23.65
N SER A 68 15.97 -11.09 -24.06
CA SER A 68 15.63 -9.94 -23.21
C SER A 68 14.90 -10.36 -21.94
N SER A 69 13.96 -11.32 -22.03
CA SER A 69 13.25 -11.84 -20.86
C SER A 69 14.18 -12.57 -19.89
N ALA A 70 15.11 -13.38 -20.41
CA ALA A 70 16.12 -14.06 -19.61
C ALA A 70 17.10 -13.08 -18.97
N MET A 71 17.50 -12.02 -19.67
CA MET A 71 18.37 -10.97 -19.14
C MET A 71 17.80 -10.31 -17.88
N THR A 72 16.46 -10.16 -17.79
CA THR A 72 15.82 -9.63 -16.57
C THR A 72 15.94 -10.54 -15.34
N LEU A 73 16.32 -11.80 -15.53
CA LEU A 73 16.55 -12.75 -14.44
C LEU A 73 17.93 -12.56 -13.79
N PHE A 74 18.86 -11.89 -14.48
CA PHE A 74 20.21 -11.63 -13.98
C PHE A 74 20.29 -10.27 -13.29
N ARG A 75 20.99 -10.24 -12.16
CA ARG A 75 21.34 -9.00 -11.46
C ARG A 75 22.78 -8.63 -11.77
N SER A 76 23.00 -7.36 -12.08
CA SER A 76 24.33 -6.73 -12.11
C SER A 76 24.37 -5.73 -10.96
N GLY A 77 25.14 -6.02 -9.93
CA GLY A 77 25.22 -5.19 -8.73
C GLY A 77 23.87 -5.04 -8.01
N SER A 78 23.44 -3.80 -7.81
CA SER A 78 22.16 -3.45 -7.19
C SER A 78 21.00 -3.35 -8.18
N ALA A 79 21.26 -3.35 -9.49
CA ALA A 79 20.25 -3.09 -10.51
C ALA A 79 19.79 -4.37 -11.22
N TYR A 80 18.49 -4.42 -11.51
CA TYR A 80 17.92 -5.39 -12.45
C TYR A 80 18.06 -4.86 -13.87
N LYS A 81 18.56 -5.71 -14.77
CA LYS A 81 18.60 -5.41 -16.19
C LYS A 81 17.17 -5.43 -16.73
N THR A 82 16.68 -4.34 -17.30
CA THR A 82 15.32 -4.27 -17.86
C THR A 82 15.38 -3.88 -19.32
N THR A 83 14.96 -4.78 -20.20
CA THR A 83 15.19 -4.69 -21.64
C THR A 83 13.89 -4.96 -22.40
N ALA A 84 13.51 -4.03 -23.27
CA ALA A 84 12.42 -4.20 -24.22
C ALA A 84 12.71 -3.33 -25.46
N ALA A 85 12.40 -3.84 -26.65
CA ALA A 85 12.49 -3.07 -27.87
C ALA A 85 11.52 -1.88 -27.83
N GLY A 86 11.93 -0.72 -28.35
CA GLY A 86 11.07 0.46 -28.49
C GLY A 86 10.52 0.97 -27.16
N ARG A 87 11.27 0.83 -26.07
CA ARG A 87 10.80 1.23 -24.73
C ARG A 87 10.75 2.75 -24.55
N SER A 88 11.56 3.50 -25.30
CA SER A 88 11.76 4.94 -25.13
C SER A 88 11.44 5.73 -26.42
N PRO A 89 10.26 5.56 -27.04
CA PRO A 89 9.96 6.11 -28.36
C PRO A 89 9.98 7.64 -28.41
N LEU A 90 9.67 8.33 -27.31
CA LEU A 90 9.73 9.80 -27.26
C LEU A 90 11.19 10.26 -27.25
N THR A 91 12.02 9.64 -26.40
CA THR A 91 13.46 9.95 -26.36
C THR A 91 14.15 9.61 -27.66
N ASP A 92 13.83 8.46 -28.28
CA ASP A 92 14.44 8.03 -29.54
C ASP A 92 14.18 9.04 -30.66
N ARG A 93 12.96 9.58 -30.74
CA ARG A 93 12.63 10.63 -31.71
C ARG A 93 13.45 11.90 -31.47
N ALA A 94 13.51 12.38 -30.22
CA ALA A 94 14.27 13.57 -29.87
C ALA A 94 15.77 13.42 -30.12
N VAL A 95 16.32 12.22 -29.86
CA VAL A 95 17.71 11.87 -30.19
C VAL A 95 17.94 11.98 -31.69
N LEU A 96 17.09 11.36 -32.52
CA LEU A 96 17.25 11.36 -33.98
C LEU A 96 17.19 12.77 -34.59
N GLU A 97 16.46 13.70 -33.97
CA GLU A 97 16.43 15.10 -34.41
C GLU A 97 17.76 15.85 -34.17
N LYS A 98 18.63 15.37 -33.27
CA LYS A 98 19.92 15.99 -32.94
C LYS A 98 21.12 15.30 -33.58
N VAL A 99 20.95 14.06 -34.03
CA VAL A 99 22.04 13.27 -34.63
C VAL A 99 22.31 13.75 -36.06
N LYS A 100 23.54 14.21 -36.31
CA LYS A 100 24.03 14.62 -37.64
C LYS A 100 24.72 13.45 -38.36
N PRO A 101 24.83 13.45 -39.69
CA PRO A 101 25.69 12.50 -40.41
C PRO A 101 27.13 12.54 -39.88
N GLY A 102 27.73 11.36 -39.64
CA GLY A 102 29.06 11.19 -39.06
C GLY A 102 29.15 11.34 -37.53
N ALA A 103 28.05 11.73 -36.87
CA ALA A 103 28.00 11.89 -35.42
C ALA A 103 28.24 10.56 -34.70
N LEU A 104 28.88 10.62 -33.52
CA LEU A 104 28.92 9.52 -32.57
C LEU A 104 27.71 9.61 -31.63
N LEU A 105 26.79 8.66 -31.79
CA LEU A 105 25.67 8.44 -30.89
C LEU A 105 26.01 7.30 -29.93
N VAL A 106 25.98 7.57 -28.62
CA VAL A 106 26.22 6.56 -27.59
C VAL A 106 24.94 6.29 -26.80
N GLU A 107 24.50 5.04 -26.75
CA GLU A 107 23.46 4.64 -25.78
C GLU A 107 24.13 3.92 -24.61
N THR A 108 23.96 4.45 -23.40
CA THR A 108 24.52 3.90 -22.16
C THR A 108 23.45 3.23 -21.31
N GLY A 109 23.84 2.12 -20.66
CA GLY A 109 22.92 1.28 -19.88
C GLY A 109 22.16 0.26 -20.73
N VAL A 110 22.65 -0.02 -21.95
CA VAL A 110 22.03 -0.96 -22.89
C VAL A 110 22.36 -2.40 -22.48
N SER A 111 21.63 -2.87 -21.47
CA SER A 111 21.79 -4.18 -20.86
C SER A 111 22.00 -5.33 -21.87
N ASP A 112 21.18 -5.40 -22.93
CA ASP A 112 21.32 -6.35 -24.04
C ASP A 112 21.35 -5.66 -25.43
N GLY A 113 21.32 -4.33 -25.49
CA GLY A 113 21.26 -3.58 -26.76
C GLY A 113 19.87 -3.45 -27.39
N ILE A 114 18.84 -4.18 -26.92
CA ILE A 114 17.56 -4.23 -27.64
C ILE A 114 16.79 -2.89 -27.65
N SER A 115 17.01 -2.05 -26.62
CA SER A 115 16.42 -0.71 -26.54
C SER A 115 16.91 0.20 -27.65
N ALA A 116 18.11 -0.05 -28.18
CA ALA A 116 18.74 0.74 -29.24
C ALA A 116 18.32 0.29 -30.64
N ALA A 117 17.53 -0.77 -30.79
CA ALA A 117 17.14 -1.32 -32.10
C ALA A 117 16.54 -0.26 -33.03
N GLY A 118 15.69 0.62 -32.49
CA GLY A 118 15.08 1.72 -33.24
C GLY A 118 16.09 2.79 -33.66
N LEU A 119 17.06 3.13 -32.80
CA LEU A 119 18.12 4.08 -33.14
C LEU A 119 19.07 3.51 -34.19
N LEU A 120 19.43 2.23 -34.07
CA LEU A 120 20.28 1.52 -35.03
C LEU A 120 19.67 1.44 -36.42
N SER A 121 18.35 1.27 -36.53
CA SER A 121 17.68 1.25 -37.84
C SER A 121 17.49 2.64 -38.45
N SER A 122 17.31 3.67 -37.61
CA SER A 122 16.98 5.03 -38.04
C SER A 122 18.18 5.94 -38.26
N ALA A 123 19.27 5.83 -37.49
CA ALA A 123 20.43 6.73 -37.60
C ALA A 123 21.52 6.18 -38.53
N LYS A 124 21.16 5.91 -39.79
CA LYS A 124 22.01 5.19 -40.77
C LYS A 124 23.36 5.84 -41.05
N ASP A 125 23.43 7.17 -40.95
CA ASP A 125 24.64 7.94 -41.24
C ASP A 125 25.46 8.25 -39.97
N ALA A 126 25.05 7.78 -38.80
CA ALA A 126 25.74 8.01 -37.54
C ALA A 126 26.51 6.77 -37.09
N GLN A 127 27.64 6.98 -36.42
CA GLN A 127 28.33 5.92 -35.70
C GLN A 127 27.60 5.67 -34.38
N ILE A 128 27.01 4.48 -34.21
CA ILE A 128 26.30 4.13 -32.99
C ILE A 128 27.18 3.22 -32.13
N LEU A 129 27.34 3.60 -30.87
CA LEU A 129 28.12 2.87 -29.88
C LEU A 129 27.20 2.47 -28.72
N LEU A 130 27.07 1.17 -28.50
CA LEU A 130 26.31 0.65 -27.38
C LEU A 130 27.25 0.48 -26.19
N SER A 131 26.82 0.88 -25.00
CA SER A 131 27.68 0.79 -23.82
C SER A 131 26.93 0.40 -22.55
N ASP A 132 27.58 -0.45 -21.76
CA ASP A 132 27.12 -0.87 -20.44
C ASP A 132 28.34 -1.15 -19.57
N ARG A 133 28.20 -1.04 -18.26
CA ARG A 133 29.25 -1.45 -17.33
C ARG A 133 29.55 -2.95 -17.45
N GLN A 134 28.54 -3.74 -17.78
CA GLN A 134 28.64 -5.17 -18.00
C GLN A 134 28.34 -5.52 -19.47
N THR A 135 29.38 -5.81 -20.24
CA THR A 135 29.28 -6.20 -21.67
C THR A 135 28.99 -7.69 -21.89
N GLY A 136 29.16 -8.50 -20.84
CA GLY A 136 28.96 -9.93 -20.88
C GLY A 136 29.22 -10.59 -19.52
N PHE A 137 29.07 -11.91 -19.49
CA PHE A 137 29.34 -12.73 -18.30
C PHE A 137 30.63 -13.51 -18.52
N ARG A 138 31.66 -13.19 -17.74
CA ARG A 138 32.94 -13.90 -17.77
C ARG A 138 32.78 -15.24 -17.05
N TYR A 139 33.28 -16.33 -17.63
CA TYR A 139 33.20 -17.64 -17.01
C TYR A 139 34.47 -18.48 -17.17
N GLN A 140 34.70 -19.41 -16.25
CA GLN A 140 35.78 -20.40 -16.34
C GLN A 140 35.26 -21.78 -15.96
N ASP A 141 35.53 -22.77 -16.80
CA ASP A 141 35.21 -24.16 -16.53
C ASP A 141 36.34 -24.83 -15.73
N ARG A 142 35.97 -25.55 -14.68
CA ARG A 142 36.89 -26.40 -13.90
C ARG A 142 36.20 -27.73 -13.62
N GLY A 143 36.46 -28.72 -14.47
CA GLY A 143 35.78 -30.01 -14.42
C GLY A 143 34.26 -29.86 -14.67
N PRO A 144 33.38 -30.44 -13.84
CA PRO A 144 31.93 -30.33 -14.02
C PRO A 144 31.34 -29.00 -13.53
N ALA A 145 32.18 -28.09 -13.04
CA ALA A 145 31.77 -26.82 -12.44
C ALA A 145 32.12 -25.63 -13.33
N ARG A 146 31.20 -24.68 -13.45
CA ARG A 146 31.41 -23.41 -14.17
C ARG A 146 31.35 -22.24 -13.21
N PHE A 147 32.42 -21.45 -13.18
CA PHE A 147 32.55 -20.26 -12.34
C PHE A 147 32.18 -19.04 -13.16
N PHE A 148 31.25 -18.21 -12.69
CA PHE A 148 30.90 -16.92 -13.27
C PHE A 148 31.47 -15.80 -12.43
N TYR A 149 32.12 -14.85 -13.10
CA TYR A 149 32.74 -13.68 -12.48
C TYR A 149 31.89 -12.44 -12.80
N ASN A 150 31.43 -11.74 -11.77
CA ASN A 150 30.74 -10.47 -11.93
C ASN A 150 31.77 -9.33 -12.04
N ASN A 151 31.74 -8.62 -13.17
CA ASN A 151 32.67 -7.52 -13.44
C ASN A 151 32.47 -6.31 -12.51
N GLU A 152 31.33 -6.16 -11.84
CA GLU A 152 31.05 -4.98 -11.02
C GLU A 152 31.61 -5.06 -9.60
N ASN A 153 31.60 -6.24 -8.99
CA ASN A 153 31.92 -6.44 -7.58
C ASN A 153 32.83 -7.64 -7.31
N GLY A 154 33.40 -8.24 -8.38
CA GLY A 154 34.22 -9.45 -8.27
C GLY A 154 33.45 -10.68 -7.79
N ALA A 155 32.11 -10.63 -7.65
CA ALA A 155 31.37 -11.71 -7.04
C ALA A 155 31.44 -13.00 -7.87
N LEU A 156 31.82 -14.09 -7.20
CA LEU A 156 31.86 -15.43 -7.75
C LEU A 156 30.52 -16.13 -7.60
N SER A 157 30.01 -16.66 -8.71
CA SER A 157 28.91 -17.63 -8.69
C SER A 157 29.38 -18.94 -9.30
N LEU A 158 28.89 -20.06 -8.78
CA LEU A 158 29.30 -21.40 -9.15
C LEU A 158 28.10 -22.19 -9.65
N LYS A 159 28.16 -22.68 -10.88
CA LYS A 159 27.23 -23.65 -11.43
C LYS A 159 27.80 -25.05 -11.28
N LEU A 160 27.01 -25.92 -10.68
CA LEU A 160 27.22 -27.36 -10.55
C LEU A 160 26.08 -28.09 -11.31
N PRO A 161 26.21 -29.39 -11.61
CA PRO A 161 25.11 -30.16 -12.18
C PRO A 161 23.85 -30.05 -11.31
N GLY A 162 22.79 -29.44 -11.85
CA GLY A 162 21.49 -29.27 -11.19
C GLY A 162 21.42 -28.15 -10.14
N PHE A 163 22.48 -27.35 -9.92
CA PHE A 163 22.50 -26.35 -8.85
C PHE A 163 23.33 -25.11 -9.19
N TYR A 164 22.85 -23.94 -8.79
CA TYR A 164 23.57 -22.67 -8.92
C TYR A 164 23.77 -22.01 -7.56
N LEU A 165 25.03 -21.77 -7.20
CA LEU A 165 25.48 -21.20 -5.95
C LEU A 165 25.97 -19.76 -6.18
N CYS A 166 25.22 -18.77 -5.68
CA CYS A 166 25.64 -17.38 -5.68
C CYS A 166 26.45 -17.09 -4.41
N ALA A 167 27.74 -17.46 -4.39
CA ALA A 167 28.58 -17.39 -3.20
C ALA A 167 28.80 -15.94 -2.72
N GLY A 168 28.75 -14.96 -3.62
CA GLY A 168 28.97 -13.55 -3.27
C GLY A 168 30.37 -13.28 -2.73
N LEU A 169 31.30 -14.21 -2.96
CA LEU A 169 32.71 -14.07 -2.60
C LEU A 169 33.37 -13.15 -3.61
N ASP A 170 34.15 -12.20 -3.14
CA ASP A 170 35.03 -11.42 -4.00
C ASP A 170 36.14 -12.34 -4.54
N ALA A 171 36.02 -12.71 -5.81
CA ALA A 171 37.02 -13.51 -6.53
C ALA A 171 38.08 -12.64 -7.22
N GLY A 172 38.05 -11.32 -7.04
CA GLY A 172 38.89 -10.40 -7.77
C GLY A 172 38.56 -10.36 -9.26
N THR A 173 39.56 -9.99 -10.07
CA THR A 173 39.43 -9.90 -11.52
C THR A 173 39.32 -11.28 -12.16
N ALA A 174 38.38 -11.44 -13.10
CA ALA A 174 38.24 -12.66 -13.88
C ALA A 174 39.58 -13.02 -14.56
N PRO A 175 40.00 -14.30 -14.58
CA PRO A 175 41.20 -14.73 -15.30
C PRO A 175 41.17 -14.26 -16.76
N GLU A 176 42.34 -13.93 -17.32
CA GLU A 176 42.44 -13.55 -18.74
C GLU A 176 41.91 -14.67 -19.65
N SER A 177 42.17 -15.92 -19.26
CA SER A 177 41.69 -17.13 -19.94
C SER A 177 40.19 -17.40 -19.80
N ALA A 178 39.44 -16.58 -19.08
CA ALA A 178 38.00 -16.79 -18.90
C ALA A 178 37.24 -16.57 -20.23
N GLY A 179 36.31 -17.47 -20.54
CA GLY A 179 35.35 -17.31 -21.62
C GLY A 179 34.39 -16.15 -21.35
N THR A 180 33.68 -15.70 -22.38
CA THR A 180 32.69 -14.62 -22.25
C THR A 180 31.39 -15.01 -22.94
N ILE A 181 30.29 -14.99 -22.19
CA ILE A 181 28.93 -15.03 -22.74
C ILE A 181 28.54 -13.60 -23.03
N LYS A 182 28.38 -13.26 -24.32
CA LYS A 182 28.06 -11.88 -24.72
C LYS A 182 26.71 -11.46 -24.13
N ALA A 183 26.52 -10.20 -23.77
CA ALA A 183 25.20 -9.68 -23.37
C ALA A 183 24.38 -9.18 -24.58
N LEU A 184 25.01 -8.99 -25.74
CA LEU A 184 24.35 -8.44 -26.94
C LEU A 184 23.23 -9.35 -27.45
N ASN A 185 22.04 -8.80 -27.60
CA ASN A 185 20.86 -9.50 -28.08
C ASN A 185 21.08 -10.05 -29.51
N PRO A 186 20.69 -11.29 -29.81
CA PRO A 186 20.91 -11.90 -31.13
C PRO A 186 20.29 -11.10 -32.28
N LEU A 187 19.14 -10.45 -32.08
CA LEU A 187 18.56 -9.60 -33.14
C LEU A 187 19.47 -8.43 -33.49
N ILE A 188 20.12 -7.81 -32.49
CA ILE A 188 21.04 -6.70 -32.74
C ILE A 188 22.30 -7.21 -33.44
N ALA A 189 22.87 -8.32 -32.95
CA ALA A 189 24.08 -8.92 -33.51
C ALA A 189 23.91 -9.35 -34.98
N GLU A 190 22.75 -9.92 -35.33
CA GLU A 190 22.47 -10.40 -36.69
C GLU A 190 22.02 -9.26 -37.63
N THR A 191 21.22 -8.30 -37.15
CA THR A 191 20.69 -7.21 -37.99
C THR A 191 21.71 -6.10 -38.23
N PHE A 192 22.62 -5.87 -37.29
CA PHE A 192 23.61 -4.80 -37.34
C PHE A 192 25.03 -5.36 -37.16
N PRO A 193 25.62 -5.96 -38.23
CA PRO A 193 26.97 -6.50 -38.18
C PRO A 193 27.96 -5.37 -37.88
N GLY A 194 28.52 -5.37 -36.66
CA GLY A 194 29.39 -4.31 -36.16
C GLY A 194 28.89 -3.63 -34.89
N ALA A 195 27.62 -3.83 -34.50
CA ALA A 195 27.14 -3.42 -33.20
C ALA A 195 27.82 -4.24 -32.10
N GLU A 196 28.44 -3.56 -31.15
CA GLU A 196 29.04 -4.16 -29.96
C GLU A 196 28.72 -3.33 -28.71
N ILE A 197 28.62 -4.01 -27.56
CA ILE A 197 28.50 -3.34 -26.26
C ILE A 197 29.90 -3.17 -25.70
N ILE A 198 30.37 -1.93 -25.60
CA ILE A 198 31.68 -1.62 -25.00
C ILE A 198 31.54 -1.34 -23.50
N PRO A 199 32.60 -1.59 -22.69
CA PRO A 199 32.56 -1.29 -21.28
C PRO A 199 32.60 0.22 -21.07
N PHE A 200 31.58 0.77 -20.41
CA PHE A 200 31.54 2.18 -20.02
C PHE A 200 30.85 2.32 -18.67
N ASP A 201 31.55 2.90 -17.70
CA ASP A 201 31.00 3.26 -16.40
C ASP A 201 30.60 4.74 -16.44
N ILE A 202 29.32 5.05 -16.27
CA ILE A 202 28.85 6.44 -16.30
C ILE A 202 29.44 7.30 -15.18
N PHE A 203 30.02 6.73 -14.13
CA PHE A 203 30.63 7.47 -13.03
C PHE A 203 32.11 7.79 -13.27
N THR A 204 32.84 6.89 -13.92
CA THR A 204 34.32 6.95 -13.98
C THR A 204 34.91 6.66 -15.36
N GLY A 205 34.13 6.13 -16.30
CA GLY A 205 34.58 5.70 -17.61
C GLY A 205 34.82 6.84 -18.60
N SER A 206 35.64 6.55 -19.61
CA SER A 206 35.94 7.43 -20.74
C SER A 206 35.60 6.74 -22.06
N LEU A 207 34.94 7.47 -22.96
CA LEU A 207 34.67 7.01 -24.32
C LEU A 207 35.93 7.10 -25.21
N PRO A 208 36.04 6.27 -26.27
CA PRO A 208 37.17 6.32 -27.21
C PRO A 208 37.33 7.69 -27.91
N ARG A 209 36.21 8.35 -28.19
CA ARG A 209 36.14 9.75 -28.59
C ARG A 209 34.90 10.39 -27.97
N LYS A 210 34.90 11.71 -27.87
CA LYS A 210 33.75 12.47 -27.38
C LYS A 210 32.53 12.23 -28.28
N ALA A 211 31.38 12.02 -27.64
CA ALA A 211 30.11 11.73 -28.31
C ALA A 211 29.38 13.02 -28.67
N ASP A 212 28.81 13.07 -29.86
CA ASP A 212 27.92 14.17 -30.28
C ASP A 212 26.56 14.04 -29.59
N VAL A 213 26.10 12.80 -29.36
CA VAL A 213 24.87 12.53 -28.62
C VAL A 213 25.08 11.34 -27.67
N ILE A 214 24.66 11.50 -26.41
CA ILE A 214 24.58 10.42 -25.42
C ILE A 214 23.13 10.24 -24.99
N LYS A 215 22.61 9.01 -25.05
CA LYS A 215 21.33 8.62 -24.47
C LYS A 215 21.56 7.73 -23.25
N CYS A 216 21.11 8.17 -22.08
CA CYS A 216 21.18 7.47 -20.81
C CYS A 216 19.77 7.00 -20.40
N ALA A 217 19.48 5.73 -20.66
CA ALA A 217 18.14 5.18 -20.46
C ALA A 217 18.05 4.29 -19.21
N ASN A 218 17.10 4.60 -18.32
CA ASN A 218 16.78 3.82 -17.12
C ASN A 218 17.95 3.61 -16.13
N VAL A 219 18.95 4.50 -16.15
CA VAL A 219 20.08 4.44 -15.20
C VAL A 219 19.86 5.45 -14.07
N LEU A 220 19.74 6.74 -14.37
CA LEU A 220 19.64 7.79 -13.36
C LEU A 220 18.21 7.92 -12.80
N SER A 221 17.96 7.30 -11.65
CA SER A 221 16.67 7.33 -10.95
C SER A 221 16.83 7.56 -9.44
N ASN A 222 15.82 8.16 -8.80
CA ASN A 222 15.81 8.44 -7.35
C ASN A 222 15.74 7.16 -6.50
N ILE A 223 15.47 6.02 -7.14
CA ILE A 223 15.47 4.70 -6.51
C ILE A 223 16.90 4.15 -6.39
N GLY A 224 17.72 4.37 -7.42
CA GLY A 224 19.05 3.78 -7.53
C GLY A 224 20.17 4.66 -6.96
N PHE A 225 20.01 5.98 -7.01
CA PHE A 225 21.12 6.92 -6.79
C PHE A 225 20.72 8.10 -5.91
N THR A 226 21.68 8.55 -5.11
CA THR A 226 21.61 9.82 -4.37
C THR A 226 21.83 11.02 -5.31
N PRO A 227 21.39 12.23 -4.93
CA PRO A 227 21.66 13.44 -5.72
C PRO A 227 23.15 13.67 -6.00
N GLU A 228 24.03 13.34 -5.06
CA GLU A 228 25.48 13.46 -5.20
C GLU A 228 26.05 12.45 -6.21
N GLU A 229 25.57 11.21 -6.19
CA GLU A 229 25.93 10.20 -7.20
C GLU A 229 25.43 10.61 -8.59
N MET A 230 24.20 11.12 -8.69
CA MET A 230 23.66 11.64 -9.95
C MET A 230 24.50 12.81 -10.49
N LEU A 231 24.94 13.72 -9.62
CA LEU A 231 25.85 14.80 -9.99
C LEU A 231 27.16 14.24 -10.56
N GLY A 232 27.76 13.26 -9.88
CA GLY A 232 28.98 12.59 -10.33
C GLY A 232 28.83 11.92 -11.70
N ALA A 233 27.74 11.20 -11.91
CA ALA A 233 27.42 10.58 -13.20
C ALA A 233 27.22 11.60 -14.31
N LEU A 234 26.40 12.63 -14.08
CA LEU A 234 26.13 13.66 -15.08
C LEU A 234 27.38 14.47 -15.42
N ALA A 235 28.23 14.77 -14.44
CA ALA A 235 29.52 15.41 -14.69
C ALA A 235 30.43 14.54 -15.56
N ASN A 236 30.50 13.23 -15.30
CA ASN A 236 31.31 12.34 -16.12
C ASN A 236 30.75 12.15 -17.54
N LEU A 237 29.43 12.06 -17.69
CA LEU A 237 28.77 12.04 -19.00
C LEU A 237 29.06 13.33 -19.78
N ALA A 238 28.99 14.50 -19.13
CA ALA A 238 29.33 15.79 -19.74
C ALA A 238 30.78 15.85 -20.25
N ARG A 239 31.75 15.31 -19.50
CA ARG A 239 33.15 15.25 -19.95
C ARG A 239 33.34 14.43 -21.23
N ASN A 240 32.45 13.46 -21.45
CA ASN A 240 32.45 12.58 -22.61
C ASN A 240 31.63 13.13 -23.79
N LEU A 241 31.00 14.31 -23.66
CA LEU A 241 30.34 15.00 -24.77
C LEU A 241 31.31 15.86 -25.59
N ALA A 242 31.05 15.93 -26.89
CA ALA A 242 31.65 16.89 -27.79
C ALA A 242 31.15 18.30 -27.46
N PRO A 243 31.87 19.37 -27.85
CA PRO A 243 31.32 20.73 -27.80
C PRO A 243 29.99 20.78 -28.54
N GLU A 244 28.96 21.40 -27.92
CA GLU A 244 27.58 21.43 -28.46
C GLU A 244 26.89 20.05 -28.54
N GLY A 245 27.45 19.03 -27.86
CA GLY A 245 26.89 17.69 -27.79
C GLY A 245 25.63 17.61 -26.92
N TRP A 246 24.80 16.60 -27.16
CA TRP A 246 23.52 16.42 -26.47
C TRP A 246 23.52 15.21 -25.54
N LEU A 247 22.99 15.37 -24.32
CA LEU A 247 22.75 14.31 -23.36
C LEU A 247 21.26 14.18 -23.08
N PHE A 248 20.71 13.01 -23.38
CA PHE A 248 19.35 12.63 -23.06
C PHE A 248 19.33 11.72 -21.85
N VAL A 249 18.55 12.06 -20.82
CA VAL A 249 18.32 11.19 -19.66
C VAL A 249 16.86 10.81 -19.64
N CYS A 250 16.56 9.51 -19.75
CA CYS A 250 15.17 9.04 -19.83
C CYS A 250 14.87 7.87 -18.89
N GLN A 251 13.60 7.76 -18.50
CA GLN A 251 13.09 6.70 -17.64
C GLN A 251 11.72 6.23 -18.12
N ASN A 252 11.53 4.92 -18.18
CA ASN A 252 10.27 4.31 -18.60
C ASN A 252 9.55 3.69 -17.40
N ASN A 253 8.40 4.27 -17.06
CA ASN A 253 7.58 3.85 -15.92
C ASN A 253 6.11 4.23 -16.19
N ALA A 254 5.18 3.35 -15.83
CA ALA A 254 3.74 3.58 -15.95
C ALA A 254 3.22 4.82 -15.19
N ARG A 255 4.00 5.39 -14.26
CA ARG A 255 3.66 6.64 -13.56
C ARG A 255 3.80 7.89 -14.45
N TYR A 256 4.64 7.82 -15.48
CA TYR A 256 4.84 8.96 -16.39
C TYR A 256 3.73 8.97 -17.42
N LYS A 257 3.39 10.18 -17.89
CA LYS A 257 2.52 10.32 -19.05
C LYS A 257 3.14 9.54 -20.22
N ASP A 258 2.31 8.80 -20.95
CA ASP A 258 2.74 7.94 -22.07
C ASP A 258 3.75 6.82 -21.69
N GLY A 259 3.99 6.59 -20.40
CA GLY A 259 4.91 5.55 -19.90
C GLY A 259 6.39 5.93 -19.93
N GLU A 260 6.73 7.19 -20.26
CA GLU A 260 8.10 7.66 -20.46
C GLU A 260 8.24 9.13 -20.04
N ALA A 261 9.39 9.49 -19.46
CA ALA A 261 9.83 10.86 -19.28
C ALA A 261 11.30 11.01 -19.67
N TYR A 262 11.69 12.18 -20.17
CA TYR A 262 13.09 12.50 -20.47
C TYR A 262 13.44 13.97 -20.27
N LEU A 263 14.74 14.22 -20.23
CA LEU A 263 15.38 15.54 -20.20
C LEU A 263 16.45 15.58 -21.28
N ALA A 264 16.56 16.69 -22.00
CA ALA A 264 17.63 16.94 -22.96
C ALA A 264 18.54 18.08 -22.46
N LEU A 265 19.83 17.77 -22.36
CA LEU A 265 20.88 18.66 -21.88
C LEU A 265 21.88 18.89 -23.01
N GLU A 266 22.19 20.15 -23.32
CA GLU A 266 23.18 20.52 -24.34
C GLU A 266 24.49 20.96 -23.67
N GLU A 267 25.63 20.50 -24.16
CA GLU A 267 26.94 20.99 -23.74
C GLU A 267 27.16 22.41 -24.27
N SER A 268 27.46 23.35 -23.39
CA SER A 268 27.78 24.73 -23.75
C SER A 268 28.83 25.31 -22.80
N GLY A 269 30.05 25.46 -23.30
CA GLY A 269 31.14 26.11 -22.56
C GLY A 269 31.58 25.36 -21.31
N GLY A 270 31.60 24.02 -21.34
CA GLY A 270 31.99 23.16 -20.22
C GLY A 270 30.86 22.91 -19.21
N ARG A 271 29.64 23.40 -19.48
CA ARG A 271 28.45 23.21 -18.64
C ARG A 271 27.33 22.59 -19.46
N LEU A 272 26.35 22.01 -18.79
CA LEU A 272 25.14 21.49 -19.41
C LEU A 272 24.03 22.54 -19.34
N VAL A 273 23.30 22.75 -20.43
CA VAL A 273 22.11 23.62 -20.48
C VAL A 273 20.89 22.73 -20.66
N LEU A 274 19.91 22.82 -19.76
CA LEU A 274 18.64 22.12 -19.96
C LEU A 274 17.86 22.79 -21.09
N ARG A 275 17.58 22.02 -22.15
CA ARG A 275 16.87 22.49 -23.35
C ARG A 275 15.46 21.94 -23.45
N GLU A 276 15.23 20.74 -22.93
CA GLU A 276 13.94 20.07 -23.04
C GLU A 276 13.61 19.26 -21.78
N GLU A 277 12.33 19.29 -21.40
CA GLU A 277 11.76 18.44 -20.35
C GLU A 277 10.42 17.89 -20.85
N VAL A 278 10.29 16.55 -20.89
CA VAL A 278 9.07 15.87 -21.31
C VAL A 278 8.58 14.95 -20.20
N ASN A 279 7.29 15.09 -19.88
CA ASN A 279 6.55 14.26 -18.92
C ASN A 279 7.10 14.24 -17.47
N GLY A 280 7.92 15.23 -17.09
CA GLY A 280 8.32 15.48 -15.70
C GLY A 280 9.24 14.41 -15.11
N HIS A 281 10.44 14.26 -15.66
CA HIS A 281 11.42 13.28 -15.16
C HIS A 281 11.81 13.59 -13.71
N GLU A 282 11.83 12.58 -12.83
CA GLU A 282 12.01 12.77 -11.38
C GLU A 282 13.32 13.44 -10.92
N ILE A 283 14.33 13.52 -11.79
CA ILE A 283 15.63 14.12 -11.45
C ILE A 283 15.62 15.64 -11.66
N ILE A 284 14.60 16.19 -12.32
CA ILE A 284 14.53 17.62 -12.63
C ILE A 284 14.61 18.49 -11.37
N GLU A 285 14.04 18.01 -10.26
CA GLU A 285 14.10 18.72 -8.98
C GLU A 285 15.54 18.81 -8.45
N HIS A 286 16.34 17.78 -8.67
CA HIS A 286 17.75 17.75 -8.31
C HIS A 286 18.58 18.67 -9.21
N LEU A 287 18.35 18.64 -10.52
CA LEU A 287 19.02 19.53 -11.48
C LEU A 287 18.80 21.01 -11.15
N ARG A 288 17.65 21.35 -10.57
CA ARG A 288 17.32 22.72 -10.16
C ARG A 288 17.87 23.12 -8.79
N SER A 289 18.46 22.19 -8.06
CA SER A 289 19.02 22.46 -6.73
C SER A 289 20.39 23.15 -6.81
N PRO A 290 20.80 23.89 -5.77
CA PRO A 290 22.13 24.51 -5.71
C PRO A 290 23.29 23.51 -5.87
N LEU A 291 23.06 22.23 -5.55
CA LEU A 291 24.04 21.16 -5.69
C LEU A 291 24.54 21.01 -7.14
N PHE A 292 23.68 21.29 -8.13
CA PHE A 292 24.01 21.14 -9.56
C PHE A 292 24.43 22.45 -10.22
N ALA A 293 24.46 23.57 -9.50
CA ALA A 293 24.76 24.89 -10.06
C ALA A 293 26.14 24.95 -10.73
N GLY A 294 27.11 24.17 -10.26
CA GLY A 294 28.44 24.07 -10.88
C GLY A 294 28.44 23.34 -12.23
N LEU A 295 27.52 22.40 -12.45
CA LEU A 295 27.44 21.59 -13.67
C LEU A 295 26.46 22.18 -14.70
N LEU A 296 25.36 22.77 -14.24
CA LEU A 296 24.30 23.28 -15.10
C LEU A 296 24.38 24.79 -15.28
N ALA A 297 24.33 25.24 -16.53
CA ALA A 297 24.12 26.64 -16.87
C ALA A 297 22.62 26.98 -16.82
N PRO A 298 22.26 28.22 -16.43
CA PRO A 298 20.86 28.65 -16.41
C PRO A 298 20.25 28.61 -17.82
N SER A 299 19.00 28.17 -17.92
CA SER A 299 18.26 28.07 -19.18
C SER A 299 17.13 29.09 -19.20
N PRO A 300 17.37 30.32 -19.70
CA PRO A 300 16.38 31.39 -19.65
C PRO A 300 15.09 31.04 -20.42
N GLU A 301 15.17 30.20 -21.45
CA GLU A 301 14.03 29.77 -22.27
C GLU A 301 13.06 28.87 -21.48
N LEU A 302 13.60 27.91 -20.72
CA LEU A 302 12.80 27.00 -19.87
C LEU A 302 12.28 27.71 -18.62
N ASP A 303 13.07 28.65 -18.07
CA ASP A 303 12.63 29.48 -16.96
C ASP A 303 11.53 30.48 -17.38
N ALA A 304 11.50 30.91 -18.65
CA ALA A 304 10.46 31.78 -19.21
C ALA A 304 9.21 31.01 -19.67
N ALA A 305 9.37 29.80 -20.19
CA ALA A 305 8.26 28.92 -20.58
C ALA A 305 7.53 28.30 -19.39
N ARG A 306 8.04 28.51 -18.17
CA ARG A 306 7.34 28.12 -16.96
C ARG A 306 6.03 28.89 -16.88
N PRO A 307 4.87 28.21 -16.79
CA PRO A 307 3.71 28.87 -16.22
C PRO A 307 4.16 29.41 -14.86
N ALA A 308 3.92 30.71 -14.61
CA ALA A 308 4.18 31.29 -13.30
C ALA A 308 3.64 30.32 -12.24
N PRO A 309 4.43 29.98 -11.20
CA PRO A 309 3.97 29.07 -10.17
C PRO A 309 2.56 29.52 -9.78
N PRO A 310 1.55 28.62 -9.84
CA PRO A 310 0.16 29.00 -9.71
C PRO A 310 0.05 29.95 -8.52
N PHE A 311 -0.43 31.16 -8.80
CA PHE A 311 -0.36 32.30 -7.90
C PHE A 311 -0.73 31.85 -6.48
N ASP A 312 0.25 31.91 -5.58
CA ASP A 312 0.23 31.35 -4.23
C ASP A 312 -0.65 32.20 -3.29
N GLY A 313 -1.70 32.85 -3.83
CA GLY A 313 -2.59 33.84 -3.23
C GLY A 313 -3.51 33.30 -2.14
N GLY A 314 -3.09 32.22 -1.48
CA GLY A 314 -3.80 31.54 -0.43
C GLY A 314 -3.44 30.06 -0.46
N GLN A 315 -2.18 29.70 -0.19
CA GLN A 315 -1.89 28.31 0.16
C GLN A 315 -2.83 27.94 1.31
N SER A 316 -3.82 27.11 0.99
CA SER A 316 -4.73 26.62 2.02
C SER A 316 -3.88 26.01 3.12
N LEU A 317 -4.25 26.22 4.38
CA LEU A 317 -3.54 25.65 5.54
C LEU A 317 -3.19 24.16 5.34
N LEU A 318 -4.02 23.44 4.58
CA LEU A 318 -3.82 22.06 4.14
C LEU A 318 -2.56 21.84 3.29
N HIS A 319 -2.20 22.75 2.39
CA HIS A 319 -0.94 22.68 1.63
C HIS A 319 0.27 22.83 2.55
N SER A 320 0.23 23.78 3.48
CA SER A 320 1.32 23.98 4.44
C SER A 320 1.47 22.76 5.37
N ILE A 321 0.35 22.22 5.85
CA ILE A 321 0.32 20.99 6.64
C ILE A 321 0.84 19.81 5.82
N PHE A 322 0.38 19.64 4.57
CA PHE A 322 0.86 18.57 3.71
C PHE A 322 2.35 18.71 3.42
N ARG A 323 2.84 19.90 3.07
CA ARG A 323 4.27 20.14 2.82
C ARG A 323 5.11 19.81 4.06
N ARG A 324 4.67 20.23 5.25
CA ARG A 324 5.35 19.90 6.52
C ARG A 324 5.32 18.40 6.85
N LEU A 325 4.22 17.71 6.55
CA LEU A 325 4.07 16.28 6.84
C LEU A 325 4.70 15.36 5.78
N ALA A 326 4.60 15.76 4.51
CA ALA A 326 4.96 14.95 3.36
C ALA A 326 6.39 15.23 2.87
N GLY A 327 6.94 16.41 3.12
CA GLY A 327 8.25 16.85 2.64
C GLY A 327 8.27 17.25 1.16
N GLU A 328 7.13 17.16 0.47
CA GLU A 328 6.99 17.36 -0.98
C GLU A 328 5.76 18.23 -1.26
N HIS A 329 5.76 18.92 -2.41
CA HIS A 329 4.57 19.62 -2.89
C HIS A 329 3.55 18.59 -3.40
N PRO A 330 2.26 18.70 -3.02
CA PRO A 330 1.25 17.81 -3.58
C PRO A 330 1.11 18.13 -5.07
N GLY A 331 1.36 17.15 -5.94
CA GLY A 331 0.99 17.26 -7.36
C GLY A 331 -0.52 17.46 -7.53
N GLU A 332 -0.99 17.73 -8.75
CA GLU A 332 -2.42 18.02 -9.02
C GLU A 332 -3.38 16.97 -8.43
N GLY A 333 -3.07 15.68 -8.60
CA GLY A 333 -3.84 14.59 -7.98
C GLY A 333 -3.77 14.58 -6.44
N GLY A 334 -2.65 15.03 -5.86
CA GLY A 334 -2.49 15.21 -4.42
C GLY A 334 -3.34 16.35 -3.88
N VAL A 335 -3.45 17.46 -4.62
CA VAL A 335 -4.33 18.59 -4.28
C VAL A 335 -5.79 18.16 -4.29
N GLU A 336 -6.22 17.48 -5.35
CA GLU A 336 -7.59 16.97 -5.45
C GLU A 336 -7.90 15.95 -4.34
N PHE A 337 -6.95 15.05 -4.05
CA PHE A 337 -7.05 14.11 -2.93
C PHE A 337 -7.22 14.84 -1.60
N LEU A 338 -6.41 15.88 -1.31
CA LEU A 338 -6.50 16.66 -0.08
C LEU A 338 -7.83 17.40 0.04
N ARG A 339 -8.36 17.93 -1.06
CA ARG A 339 -9.68 18.57 -1.11
C ARG A 339 -10.79 17.57 -0.80
N HIS A 340 -10.73 16.36 -1.35
CA HIS A 340 -11.69 15.31 -1.01
C HIS A 340 -11.54 14.85 0.43
N LEU A 341 -10.31 14.69 0.91
CA LEU A 341 -10.00 14.28 2.27
C LEU A 341 -10.48 15.30 3.30
N SER A 342 -10.34 16.61 3.04
CA SER A 342 -10.82 17.65 3.94
C SER A 342 -12.34 17.67 4.03
N TRP A 343 -13.04 17.55 2.90
CA TRP A 343 -14.50 17.47 2.88
C TRP A 343 -15.03 16.23 3.63
N ILE A 344 -14.42 15.06 3.38
CA ILE A 344 -14.74 13.82 4.10
C ILE A 344 -14.47 14.03 5.59
N GLY A 345 -13.29 14.55 5.95
CA GLY A 345 -12.88 14.77 7.34
C GLY A 345 -13.88 15.64 8.09
N VAL A 346 -14.29 16.77 7.50
CA VAL A 346 -15.30 17.67 8.08
C VAL A 346 -16.66 16.98 8.19
N SER A 347 -17.13 16.33 7.12
CA SER A 347 -18.44 15.65 7.13
C SER A 347 -18.50 14.55 8.20
N PHE A 348 -17.44 13.76 8.31
CA PHE A 348 -17.31 12.72 9.34
C PHE A 348 -17.24 13.33 10.73
N ALA A 349 -16.45 14.40 10.94
CA ALA A 349 -16.36 15.06 12.23
C ALA A 349 -17.73 15.58 12.69
N VAL A 350 -18.47 16.27 11.82
CA VAL A 350 -19.83 16.77 12.10
C VAL A 350 -20.77 15.61 12.44
N ALA A 351 -20.80 14.56 11.61
CA ALA A 351 -21.61 13.37 11.86
C ALA A 351 -21.29 12.74 13.23
N LYS A 352 -19.99 12.53 13.54
CA LYS A 352 -19.59 11.91 14.80
C LYS A 352 -19.92 12.77 16.01
N VAL A 353 -19.77 14.09 15.94
CA VAL A 353 -20.21 15.01 17.00
C VAL A 353 -21.70 14.86 17.26
N ILE A 354 -22.55 14.88 16.23
CA ILE A 354 -24.00 14.69 16.38
C ILE A 354 -24.29 13.33 17.02
N SER A 355 -23.72 12.24 16.49
CA SER A 355 -23.96 10.89 17.03
C SER A 355 -23.44 10.71 18.46
N ALA A 356 -22.34 11.37 18.83
CA ALA A 356 -21.81 11.35 20.19
C ALA A 356 -22.73 12.10 21.15
N LEU A 357 -23.25 13.28 20.75
CA LEU A 357 -24.22 14.02 21.55
C LEU A 357 -25.52 13.24 21.77
N VAL A 358 -26.01 12.51 20.76
CA VAL A 358 -27.16 11.61 20.91
C VAL A 358 -26.86 10.47 21.88
N ASN A 359 -25.67 9.87 21.83
CA ASN A 359 -25.27 8.84 22.80
C ASN A 359 -25.14 9.39 24.23
N ILE A 360 -24.65 10.61 24.40
CA ILE A 360 -24.60 11.31 25.69
C ILE A 360 -26.01 11.59 26.21
N ALA A 361 -26.91 12.07 25.34
CA ALA A 361 -28.31 12.29 25.66
C ALA A 361 -29.01 10.97 26.06
N ALA A 362 -28.75 9.88 25.32
CA ALA A 362 -29.26 8.55 25.66
C ALA A 362 -28.77 8.09 27.04
N GLY A 363 -27.47 8.19 27.32
CA GLY A 363 -26.92 7.85 28.64
C GLY A 363 -27.58 8.64 29.77
N LYS A 364 -27.83 9.94 29.57
CA LYS A 364 -28.50 10.81 30.56
C LYS A 364 -29.97 10.52 30.77
N MET A 365 -30.71 10.39 29.66
CA MET A 365 -32.16 10.33 29.68
C MET A 365 -32.66 8.95 30.06
N LEU A 366 -31.96 7.89 29.65
CA LEU A 366 -32.33 6.51 29.93
C LEU A 366 -31.77 6.01 31.27
N GLY A 367 -30.66 6.59 31.72
CA GLY A 367 -29.94 6.15 32.91
C GLY A 367 -29.11 4.88 32.68
N PRO A 368 -28.33 4.46 33.69
CA PRO A 368 -27.29 3.45 33.52
C PRO A 368 -27.84 2.05 33.22
N ALA A 369 -28.95 1.63 33.83
CA ALA A 369 -29.53 0.30 33.59
C ALA A 369 -29.92 0.09 32.11
N GLU A 370 -30.69 1.02 31.57
CA GLU A 370 -31.16 0.99 30.18
C GLU A 370 -30.00 1.21 29.20
N TYR A 371 -29.06 2.11 29.52
CA TYR A 371 -27.86 2.30 28.71
C TYR A 371 -26.96 1.05 28.68
N GLY A 372 -26.91 0.29 29.78
CA GLY A 372 -26.27 -1.02 29.84
C GLY A 372 -26.90 -2.02 28.86
N LYS A 373 -28.24 -2.11 28.84
CA LYS A 373 -28.96 -2.97 27.89
C LYS A 373 -28.67 -2.59 26.43
N ILE A 374 -28.54 -1.30 26.11
CA ILE A 374 -28.14 -0.84 24.76
C ILE A 374 -26.76 -1.40 24.40
N ASN A 375 -25.78 -1.30 25.31
CA ASN A 375 -24.43 -1.79 25.05
C ASN A 375 -24.39 -3.31 24.84
N VAL A 376 -25.18 -4.07 25.61
CA VAL A 376 -25.32 -5.53 25.44
C VAL A 376 -25.92 -5.86 24.08
N LEU A 377 -27.00 -5.17 23.69
CA LEU A 377 -27.66 -5.38 22.41
C LEU A 377 -26.74 -5.03 21.23
N VAL A 378 -26.03 -3.91 21.29
CA VAL A 378 -25.05 -3.52 20.26
C VAL A 378 -23.93 -4.56 20.18
N SER A 379 -23.45 -5.07 21.32
CA SER A 379 -22.44 -6.13 21.36
C SER A 379 -22.95 -7.45 20.75
N ALA A 380 -24.19 -7.84 21.03
CA ALA A 380 -24.83 -9.00 20.43
C ALA A 380 -25.00 -8.83 18.91
N GLY A 381 -25.47 -7.66 18.46
CA GLY A 381 -25.61 -7.36 17.04
C GLY A 381 -24.26 -7.29 16.32
N ALA A 382 -23.22 -6.77 16.98
CA ALA A 382 -21.84 -6.79 16.48
C ALA A 382 -21.27 -8.22 16.38
N ALA A 383 -21.76 -9.17 17.17
CA ALA A 383 -21.40 -10.59 17.05
C ALA A 383 -22.04 -11.24 15.80
N ILE A 384 -23.26 -10.84 15.47
CA ILE A 384 -24.04 -11.38 14.34
C ILE A 384 -23.63 -10.74 13.01
N SER A 385 -23.37 -9.43 12.99
CA SER A 385 -23.13 -8.67 11.77
C SER A 385 -22.02 -9.20 10.84
N PRO A 386 -20.88 -9.75 11.33
CA PRO A 386 -19.84 -10.31 10.47
C PRO A 386 -20.35 -11.46 9.60
N PHE A 387 -21.30 -12.27 10.09
CA PHE A 387 -21.88 -13.38 9.33
C PHE A 387 -22.82 -12.90 8.22
N ILE A 388 -23.44 -11.73 8.39
CA ILE A 388 -24.30 -11.11 7.38
C ILE A 388 -23.47 -10.45 6.28
N ILE A 389 -22.47 -9.64 6.65
CA ILE A 389 -21.66 -8.89 5.68
C ILE A 389 -20.53 -9.72 5.08
N ALA A 390 -20.00 -10.71 5.80
CA ALA A 390 -18.89 -11.59 5.42
C ALA A 390 -17.70 -10.86 4.77
N GLY A 391 -17.39 -9.63 5.20
CA GLY A 391 -16.30 -8.83 4.64
C GLY A 391 -16.53 -8.28 3.21
N LEU A 392 -17.76 -8.38 2.67
CA LEU A 392 -18.11 -7.92 1.33
C LEU A 392 -17.87 -6.42 1.13
N ASN A 393 -18.05 -5.61 2.19
CA ASN A 393 -17.77 -4.17 2.13
C ASN A 393 -16.32 -3.89 1.68
N ASN A 394 -15.34 -4.65 2.18
CA ASN A 394 -13.95 -4.48 1.81
C ASN A 394 -13.63 -5.08 0.43
N SER A 395 -14.23 -6.21 0.06
CA SER A 395 -14.02 -6.82 -1.26
C SER A 395 -14.57 -5.93 -2.38
N VAL A 396 -15.71 -5.28 -2.15
CA VAL A 396 -16.30 -4.36 -3.12
C VAL A 396 -15.43 -3.12 -3.30
N ILE A 397 -14.88 -2.56 -2.22
CA ILE A 397 -13.90 -1.47 -2.32
C ILE A 397 -12.69 -1.89 -3.15
N ARG A 398 -12.21 -3.14 -3.03
CA ARG A 398 -11.05 -3.60 -3.78
C ARG A 398 -11.35 -3.85 -5.26
N TYR A 399 -12.45 -4.53 -5.57
CA TYR A 399 -12.73 -5.05 -6.91
C TYR A 399 -13.73 -4.20 -7.73
N GLY A 400 -14.45 -3.28 -7.10
CA GLY A 400 -15.46 -2.41 -7.71
C GLY A 400 -14.96 -1.02 -8.10
N VAL A 401 -13.66 -0.73 -7.97
CA VAL A 401 -13.07 0.57 -8.37
C VAL A 401 -13.07 0.74 -9.89
N GLU A 402 -12.69 -0.31 -10.62
CA GLU A 402 -12.70 -0.32 -12.09
C GLU A 402 -14.13 -0.20 -12.64
N GLU A 403 -14.39 0.85 -13.42
CA GLU A 403 -15.74 1.19 -13.89
C GLU A 403 -16.39 0.05 -14.68
N ARG A 404 -15.61 -0.62 -15.54
CA ARG A 404 -16.04 -1.74 -16.38
C ARG A 404 -16.65 -2.90 -15.59
N ASP A 405 -16.15 -3.13 -14.38
CA ASP A 405 -16.53 -4.28 -13.55
C ASP A 405 -17.40 -3.88 -12.35
N ARG A 406 -17.57 -2.58 -12.11
CA ARG A 406 -18.27 -2.04 -10.94
C ARG A 406 -19.68 -2.60 -10.83
N ASN A 407 -20.43 -2.59 -11.93
CA ASN A 407 -21.83 -3.04 -11.93
C ASN A 407 -21.94 -4.54 -11.61
N SER A 408 -21.03 -5.35 -12.15
CA SER A 408 -21.07 -6.79 -11.93
C SER A 408 -20.65 -7.16 -10.51
N VAL A 409 -19.63 -6.48 -9.97
CA VAL A 409 -19.20 -6.62 -8.58
C VAL A 409 -20.30 -6.18 -7.60
N PHE A 410 -20.98 -5.06 -7.85
CA PHE A 410 -22.05 -4.58 -6.96
C PHE A 410 -23.26 -5.52 -7.00
N THR A 411 -23.62 -6.03 -8.18
CA THR A 411 -24.69 -7.02 -8.34
C THR A 411 -24.38 -8.30 -7.57
N ALA A 412 -23.19 -8.87 -7.76
CA ALA A 412 -22.77 -10.07 -7.04
C ALA A 412 -22.71 -9.85 -5.52
N ALA A 413 -22.13 -8.74 -5.07
CA ALA A 413 -22.06 -8.44 -3.64
C ALA A 413 -23.44 -8.24 -3.01
N GLY A 414 -24.38 -7.57 -3.70
CA GLY A 414 -25.76 -7.43 -3.26
C GLY A 414 -26.48 -8.78 -3.17
N ALA A 415 -26.32 -9.64 -4.17
CA ALA A 415 -26.91 -10.97 -4.17
C ALA A 415 -26.35 -11.87 -3.05
N ILE A 416 -25.02 -11.87 -2.85
CA ILE A 416 -24.37 -12.63 -1.76
C ILE A 416 -24.82 -12.07 -0.40
N PHE A 417 -24.85 -10.75 -0.24
CA PHE A 417 -25.34 -10.12 1.00
C PHE A 417 -26.76 -10.53 1.32
N LEU A 418 -27.67 -10.50 0.34
CA LEU A 418 -29.07 -10.92 0.55
C LEU A 418 -29.15 -12.39 0.97
N ALA A 419 -28.41 -13.28 0.31
CA ALA A 419 -28.37 -14.70 0.67
C ALA A 419 -27.84 -14.91 2.09
N LEU A 420 -26.76 -14.23 2.48
CA LEU A 420 -26.19 -14.31 3.82
C LEU A 420 -27.09 -13.68 4.88
N ALA A 421 -27.75 -12.57 4.58
CA ALA A 421 -28.71 -11.92 5.47
C ALA A 421 -29.90 -12.84 5.76
N LEU A 422 -30.45 -13.50 4.73
CA LEU A 422 -31.53 -14.49 4.88
C LEU A 422 -31.04 -15.72 5.67
N ALA A 423 -29.87 -16.26 5.35
CA ALA A 423 -29.31 -17.42 6.04
C ALA A 423 -29.03 -17.14 7.53
N ALA A 424 -28.39 -16.00 7.84
CA ALA A 424 -28.12 -15.58 9.20
C ALA A 424 -29.41 -15.30 9.97
N THR A 425 -30.38 -14.62 9.37
CA THR A 425 -31.70 -14.36 9.97
C THR A 425 -32.43 -15.66 10.26
N GLY A 426 -32.52 -16.57 9.29
CA GLY A 426 -33.14 -17.88 9.46
C GLY A 426 -32.46 -18.70 10.56
N THR A 427 -31.13 -18.69 10.62
CA THR A 427 -30.35 -19.37 11.67
C THR A 427 -30.64 -18.77 13.05
N VAL A 428 -30.62 -17.44 13.18
CA VAL A 428 -30.88 -16.76 14.45
C VAL A 428 -32.31 -17.00 14.95
N LEU A 429 -33.30 -16.99 14.04
CA LEU A 429 -34.69 -17.25 14.40
C LEU A 429 -34.96 -18.72 14.72
N PHE A 430 -34.37 -19.65 13.97
CA PHE A 430 -34.53 -21.09 14.20
C PHE A 430 -33.88 -21.54 15.51
N PHE A 431 -32.66 -21.06 15.78
CA PHE A 431 -31.92 -21.33 17.02
C PHE A 431 -32.07 -20.23 18.07
N ARG A 432 -33.22 -19.53 18.07
CA ARG A 432 -33.47 -18.34 18.92
C ARG A 432 -33.09 -18.59 20.38
N GLN A 433 -33.58 -19.68 20.99
CA GLN A 433 -33.30 -19.98 22.40
C GLN A 433 -31.82 -20.30 22.65
N GLY A 434 -31.20 -21.11 21.79
CA GLY A 434 -29.79 -21.49 21.94
C GLY A 434 -28.83 -20.31 21.80
N ILE A 435 -29.07 -19.44 20.81
CA ILE A 435 -28.26 -18.23 20.60
C ILE A 435 -28.50 -17.20 21.71
N SER A 436 -29.76 -17.06 22.17
CA SER A 436 -30.09 -16.19 23.29
C SER A 436 -29.36 -16.61 24.57
N ALA A 437 -29.34 -17.91 24.86
CA ALA A 437 -28.60 -18.48 25.98
C ALA A 437 -27.08 -18.31 25.82
N LEU A 438 -26.54 -18.57 24.62
CA LEU A 438 -25.11 -18.39 24.32
C LEU A 438 -24.63 -16.96 24.53
N LEU A 439 -25.44 -15.98 24.14
CA LEU A 439 -25.13 -14.56 24.29
C LEU A 439 -25.51 -14.00 25.67
N GLY A 440 -26.20 -14.78 26.50
CA GLY A 440 -26.66 -14.36 27.82
C GLY A 440 -27.70 -13.23 27.79
N ILE A 441 -28.56 -13.18 26.75
CA ILE A 441 -29.58 -12.14 26.59
C ILE A 441 -30.99 -12.74 26.50
N PRO A 442 -32.05 -11.95 26.73
CA PRO A 442 -33.43 -12.41 26.49
C PRO A 442 -33.76 -12.58 24.99
N PRO A 443 -34.66 -13.51 24.62
CA PRO A 443 -35.00 -13.77 23.21
C PRO A 443 -35.56 -12.56 22.47
N ASP A 444 -36.22 -11.63 23.14
CA ASP A 444 -36.77 -10.40 22.53
C ASP A 444 -35.65 -9.40 22.22
N MET A 445 -34.68 -9.27 23.12
CA MET A 445 -33.46 -8.48 22.89
C MET A 445 -32.63 -9.06 21.73
N LEU A 446 -32.60 -10.39 21.57
CA LEU A 446 -31.95 -11.03 20.42
C LEU A 446 -32.60 -10.64 19.08
N GLY A 447 -33.94 -10.56 19.02
CA GLY A 447 -34.64 -10.10 17.83
C GLY A 447 -34.25 -8.66 17.45
N LEU A 448 -34.19 -7.78 18.44
CA LEU A 448 -33.73 -6.41 18.27
C LEU A 448 -32.24 -6.31 17.88
N ALA A 449 -31.38 -7.14 18.46
CA ALA A 449 -29.96 -7.24 18.10
C ALA A 449 -29.78 -7.69 16.64
N LEU A 450 -30.61 -8.62 16.15
CA LEU A 450 -30.63 -9.05 14.76
C LEU A 450 -31.04 -7.91 13.81
N CYS A 451 -32.07 -7.14 14.16
CA CYS A 451 -32.47 -5.95 13.39
C CYS A 451 -31.32 -4.93 13.31
N TYR A 452 -30.64 -4.66 14.43
CA TYR A 452 -29.46 -3.81 14.46
C TYR A 452 -28.32 -4.34 13.58
N ALA A 453 -28.05 -5.66 13.64
CA ALA A 453 -27.00 -6.31 12.86
C ALA A 453 -27.27 -6.21 11.34
N LEU A 454 -28.51 -6.45 10.91
CA LEU A 454 -28.95 -6.30 9.51
C LEU A 454 -28.80 -4.86 9.03
N ALA A 455 -29.29 -3.89 9.82
CA ALA A 455 -29.19 -2.47 9.52
C ALA A 455 -27.73 -2.02 9.37
N THR A 456 -26.87 -2.42 10.31
CA THR A 456 -25.44 -2.09 10.30
C THR A 456 -24.74 -2.72 9.09
N ALA A 457 -24.99 -4.01 8.82
CA ALA A 457 -24.39 -4.70 7.68
C ALA A 457 -24.80 -4.07 6.34
N LEU A 458 -26.07 -3.68 6.20
CA LEU A 458 -26.58 -2.96 5.03
C LEU A 458 -25.88 -1.60 4.84
N PHE A 459 -25.76 -0.82 5.92
CA PHE A 459 -25.04 0.45 5.89
C PHE A 459 -23.56 0.28 5.50
N LEU A 460 -22.88 -0.74 6.03
CA LEU A 460 -21.49 -1.04 5.70
C LEU A 460 -21.32 -1.45 4.23
N LEU A 461 -22.22 -2.27 3.69
CA LEU A 461 -22.19 -2.69 2.28
C LEU A 461 -22.30 -1.47 1.35
N THR A 462 -23.33 -0.66 1.56
CA THR A 462 -23.62 0.52 0.73
C THR A 462 -22.58 1.63 0.88
N SER A 463 -21.99 1.76 2.07
CA SER A 463 -20.80 2.59 2.27
C SER A 463 -19.61 2.09 1.44
N GLY A 464 -19.43 0.77 1.35
CA GLY A 464 -18.46 0.14 0.46
C GLY A 464 -18.72 0.47 -1.02
N PHE A 465 -19.97 0.48 -1.46
CA PHE A 465 -20.35 0.86 -2.84
C PHE A 465 -20.02 2.32 -3.14
N LEU A 466 -20.32 3.23 -2.22
CA LEU A 466 -19.98 4.66 -2.35
C LEU A 466 -18.48 4.87 -2.44
N GLN A 467 -17.70 4.16 -1.61
CA GLN A 467 -16.24 4.24 -1.61
C GLN A 467 -15.63 3.64 -2.88
N ALA A 468 -16.10 2.48 -3.33
CA ALA A 468 -15.65 1.87 -4.59
C ALA A 468 -15.95 2.76 -5.81
N SER A 469 -17.02 3.56 -5.74
CA SER A 469 -17.39 4.51 -6.80
C SER A 469 -16.58 5.81 -6.78
N GLY A 470 -15.66 6.02 -5.82
CA GLY A 470 -14.95 7.29 -5.62
C GLY A 470 -15.85 8.46 -5.16
N LYS A 471 -17.11 8.21 -4.80
CA LYS A 471 -18.12 9.24 -4.47
C LYS A 471 -18.03 9.64 -3.00
N PHE A 472 -16.86 10.08 -2.58
CA PHE A 472 -16.57 10.35 -1.17
C PHE A 472 -17.42 11.45 -0.53
N SER A 473 -17.81 12.48 -1.29
CA SER A 473 -18.72 13.53 -0.81
C SER A 473 -20.09 12.97 -0.43
N ARG A 474 -20.63 12.06 -1.24
CA ARG A 474 -21.90 11.37 -0.96
C ARG A 474 -21.80 10.45 0.25
N ARG A 475 -20.64 9.81 0.47
CA ARG A 475 -20.38 9.07 1.70
C ARG A 475 -20.37 9.98 2.93
N GLY A 476 -19.69 11.13 2.85
CA GLY A 476 -19.73 12.14 3.92
C GLY A 476 -21.15 12.58 4.26
N LEU A 477 -21.96 12.87 3.24
CA LEU A 477 -23.38 13.18 3.42
C LEU A 477 -24.18 12.03 4.05
N SER A 478 -23.84 10.78 3.73
CA SER A 478 -24.50 9.60 4.31
C SER A 478 -24.26 9.47 5.82
N GLU A 479 -23.06 9.80 6.29
CA GLU A 479 -22.74 9.82 7.73
C GLU A 479 -23.49 10.94 8.45
N ILE A 480 -23.61 12.12 7.83
CA ILE A 480 -24.41 13.23 8.38
C ILE A 480 -25.89 12.82 8.44
N ALA A 481 -26.43 12.27 7.35
CA ALA A 481 -27.80 11.79 7.29
C ALA A 481 -28.08 10.71 8.34
N PHE A 482 -27.16 9.75 8.50
CA PHE A 482 -27.23 8.73 9.55
C PHE A 482 -27.38 9.37 10.93
N SER A 483 -26.53 10.35 11.23
CA SER A 483 -26.50 10.99 12.55
C SER A 483 -27.74 11.86 12.80
N ALA A 484 -28.23 12.53 11.76
CA ALA A 484 -29.47 13.32 11.83
C ALA A 484 -30.70 12.43 12.03
N ILE A 485 -30.83 11.33 11.27
CA ILE A 485 -31.93 10.36 11.42
C ILE A 485 -31.86 9.69 12.79
N LEU A 486 -30.68 9.27 13.23
CA LEU A 486 -30.46 8.71 14.57
C LEU A 486 -30.95 9.69 15.65
N SER A 487 -30.57 10.96 15.56
CA SER A 487 -30.99 12.00 16.49
C SER A 487 -32.52 12.18 16.50
N ALA A 488 -33.13 12.36 15.33
CA ALA A 488 -34.56 12.57 15.20
C ALA A 488 -35.36 11.36 15.73
N ALA A 489 -34.98 10.14 15.31
CA ALA A 489 -35.63 8.92 15.74
C ALA A 489 -35.48 8.66 17.25
N PHE A 490 -34.34 9.01 17.85
CA PHE A 490 -34.13 8.89 19.29
C PHE A 490 -35.08 9.81 20.07
N PHE A 491 -35.11 11.11 19.76
CA PHE A 491 -35.97 12.04 20.49
C PHE A 491 -37.47 11.79 20.26
N LEU A 492 -37.87 11.39 19.04
CA LEU A 492 -39.23 10.94 18.77
C LEU A 492 -39.56 9.65 19.52
N GLY A 493 -38.63 8.70 19.60
CA GLY A 493 -38.82 7.47 20.36
C GLY A 493 -38.95 7.75 21.86
N ILE A 494 -38.18 8.68 22.43
CA ILE A 494 -38.34 9.09 23.83
C ILE A 494 -39.75 9.63 24.09
N TYR A 495 -40.26 10.44 23.16
CA TYR A 495 -41.60 11.02 23.28
C TYR A 495 -42.71 9.95 23.21
N ASN A 496 -42.59 8.97 22.32
CA ASN A 496 -43.66 8.00 22.03
C ASN A 496 -43.58 6.69 22.84
N LEU A 497 -42.37 6.18 23.06
CA LEU A 497 -42.09 4.89 23.70
C LEU A 497 -41.57 5.05 25.14
N GLY A 498 -41.18 6.27 25.52
CA GLY A 498 -40.62 6.56 26.83
C GLY A 498 -39.11 6.29 26.91
N ARG A 499 -38.61 6.27 28.16
CA ARG A 499 -37.18 6.18 28.49
C ARG A 499 -36.72 4.73 28.62
N THR A 500 -36.87 3.96 27.55
CA THR A 500 -36.44 2.55 27.51
C THR A 500 -35.30 2.33 26.51
N TYR A 501 -34.56 1.24 26.64
CA TYR A 501 -33.47 0.92 25.72
C TYR A 501 -33.93 0.72 24.27
N GLU A 502 -35.15 0.22 24.05
CA GLU A 502 -35.74 -0.01 22.72
C GLU A 502 -35.79 1.26 21.88
N THR A 503 -36.05 2.42 22.51
CA THR A 503 -36.03 3.74 21.85
C THR A 503 -34.72 3.99 21.11
N MET A 504 -33.57 3.71 21.74
CA MET A 504 -32.27 3.91 21.12
C MET A 504 -31.97 2.85 20.05
N VAL A 505 -32.44 1.62 20.24
CA VAL A 505 -32.30 0.55 19.25
C VAL A 505 -33.05 0.90 17.97
N TYR A 506 -34.31 1.34 18.08
CA TYR A 506 -35.09 1.77 16.92
C TYR A 506 -34.44 2.98 16.24
N ALA A 507 -33.85 3.89 17.00
CA ALA A 507 -33.08 5.00 16.45
C ALA A 507 -31.86 4.51 15.64
N TYR A 508 -31.11 3.51 16.15
CA TYR A 508 -30.00 2.90 15.40
C TYR A 508 -30.47 2.18 14.13
N VAL A 509 -31.55 1.41 14.22
CA VAL A 509 -32.14 0.70 13.06
C VAL A 509 -32.62 1.70 12.01
N ALA A 510 -33.28 2.80 12.43
CA ALA A 510 -33.70 3.86 11.53
C ALA A 510 -32.51 4.57 10.87
N GLY A 511 -31.48 4.91 11.65
CA GLY A 511 -30.27 5.56 11.14
C GLY A 511 -29.51 4.68 10.15
N PHE A 512 -29.05 3.50 10.59
CA PHE A 512 -28.25 2.61 9.75
C PHE A 512 -29.09 2.01 8.62
N GLY A 513 -30.26 1.46 8.96
CA GLY A 513 -31.14 0.77 8.02
C GLY A 513 -31.76 1.74 7.02
N GLY A 514 -32.23 2.90 7.45
CA GLY A 514 -32.83 3.91 6.58
C GLY A 514 -31.83 4.46 5.55
N VAL A 515 -30.64 4.88 6.00
CA VAL A 515 -29.59 5.37 5.07
C VAL A 515 -29.07 4.26 4.18
N GLY A 516 -28.84 3.06 4.74
CA GLY A 516 -28.39 1.90 3.97
C GLY A 516 -29.39 1.49 2.90
N LEU A 517 -30.68 1.44 3.23
CA LEU A 517 -31.75 1.10 2.28
C LEU A 517 -31.89 2.16 1.19
N PHE A 518 -31.86 3.44 1.54
CA PHE A 518 -31.89 4.54 0.56
C PHE A 518 -30.80 4.38 -0.50
N TRP A 519 -29.56 4.14 -0.07
CA TRP A 519 -28.46 3.94 -1.03
C TRP A 519 -28.56 2.63 -1.78
N LEU A 520 -29.00 1.55 -1.15
CA LEU A 520 -29.18 0.27 -1.83
C LEU A 520 -30.17 0.41 -2.98
N VAL A 521 -31.33 1.03 -2.74
CA VAL A 521 -32.35 1.31 -3.77
C VAL A 521 -31.77 2.18 -4.89
N LYS A 522 -31.06 3.25 -4.52
CA LYS A 522 -30.44 4.16 -5.50
C LYS A 522 -29.36 3.49 -6.35
N PHE A 523 -28.59 2.57 -5.77
CA PHE A 523 -27.64 1.77 -6.54
C PHE A 523 -28.38 0.77 -7.43
N ALA A 524 -29.33 0.00 -6.88
CA ALA A 524 -30.14 -0.97 -7.61
C ALA A 524 -30.83 -0.36 -8.85
N SER A 525 -31.36 0.86 -8.74
CA SER A 525 -31.98 1.56 -9.88
C SER A 525 -30.98 2.05 -10.94
N SER A 526 -29.70 2.17 -10.59
CA SER A 526 -28.63 2.64 -11.51
C SER A 526 -27.77 1.51 -12.08
N LEU A 527 -27.89 0.30 -11.53
CA LEU A 527 -27.05 -0.84 -11.89
C LEU A 527 -27.58 -1.54 -13.14
N ARG A 528 -26.68 -1.84 -14.07
CA ARG A 528 -26.92 -2.85 -15.10
C ARG A 528 -26.60 -4.21 -14.50
N TYR A 529 -27.63 -4.93 -14.06
CA TYR A 529 -27.49 -6.23 -13.43
C TYR A 529 -26.69 -7.18 -14.32
N SER A 530 -25.53 -7.60 -13.82
CA SER A 530 -24.61 -8.50 -14.50
C SER A 530 -23.84 -9.28 -13.45
N PHE A 531 -23.48 -10.52 -13.71
CA PHE A 531 -22.60 -11.28 -12.82
C PHE A 531 -21.16 -11.21 -13.33
N PRO A 532 -20.16 -11.10 -12.44
CA PRO A 532 -18.77 -11.10 -12.84
C PRO A 532 -18.36 -12.49 -13.31
N ALA A 533 -17.31 -12.56 -14.13
CA ALA A 533 -16.68 -13.83 -14.49
C ALA A 533 -16.32 -14.65 -13.24
N LYS A 534 -16.33 -15.98 -13.37
CA LYS A 534 -16.13 -16.93 -12.26
C LYS A 534 -14.82 -16.66 -11.49
N GLU A 535 -13.77 -16.28 -12.19
CA GLU A 535 -12.46 -15.95 -11.65
C GLU A 535 -12.54 -14.73 -10.72
N LYS A 536 -13.26 -13.70 -11.16
CA LYS A 536 -13.45 -12.46 -10.40
C LYS A 536 -14.39 -12.67 -9.22
N LEU A 537 -15.45 -13.47 -9.38
CA LEU A 537 -16.30 -13.89 -8.26
C LEU A 537 -15.48 -14.66 -7.20
N ARG A 538 -14.62 -15.59 -7.63
CA ARG A 538 -13.73 -16.33 -6.73
C ARG A 538 -12.74 -15.41 -6.02
N ALA A 539 -12.21 -14.41 -6.72
CA ALA A 539 -11.33 -13.40 -6.13
C ALA A 539 -12.06 -12.56 -5.06
N LEU A 540 -13.29 -12.13 -5.36
CA LEU A 540 -14.16 -11.41 -4.43
C LEU A 540 -14.40 -12.24 -3.16
N VAL A 541 -14.88 -13.48 -3.30
CA VAL A 541 -15.16 -14.38 -2.15
C VAL A 541 -13.90 -14.67 -1.34
N LYS A 542 -12.76 -14.92 -2.01
CA LYS A 542 -11.48 -15.18 -1.33
C LYS A 542 -11.05 -13.99 -0.48
N TYR A 543 -11.18 -12.78 -0.99
CA TYR A 543 -10.84 -11.56 -0.25
C TYR A 543 -11.82 -11.30 0.90
N SER A 544 -13.12 -11.53 0.66
CA SER A 544 -14.17 -11.48 1.67
C SER A 544 -13.89 -12.43 2.82
N ALA A 545 -13.43 -13.67 2.56
CA ALA A 545 -13.10 -14.63 3.62
C ALA A 545 -12.01 -14.12 4.58
N TYR A 546 -10.94 -13.49 4.07
CA TYR A 546 -9.93 -12.87 4.93
C TYR A 546 -10.48 -11.68 5.71
N SER A 547 -11.32 -10.86 5.07
CA SER A 547 -11.96 -9.71 5.71
C SER A 547 -12.96 -10.14 6.79
N PHE A 548 -13.71 -11.21 6.56
CA PHE A 548 -14.61 -11.84 7.52
C PHE A 548 -13.84 -12.35 8.74
N GLY A 549 -12.77 -13.10 8.50
CA GLY A 549 -11.87 -13.55 9.57
C GLY A 549 -11.32 -12.37 10.38
N GLY A 550 -10.91 -11.28 9.71
CA GLY A 550 -10.47 -10.06 10.39
C GLY A 550 -11.58 -9.44 11.23
N GLY A 551 -12.80 -9.35 10.69
CA GLY A 551 -13.97 -8.81 11.37
C GLY A 551 -14.33 -9.57 12.65
N LEU A 552 -14.25 -10.90 12.65
CA LEU A 552 -14.46 -11.70 13.87
C LEU A 552 -13.39 -11.43 14.93
N GLY A 553 -12.11 -11.34 14.53
CA GLY A 553 -11.04 -10.96 15.45
C GLY A 553 -11.26 -9.56 16.06
N TYR A 554 -11.66 -8.59 15.24
CA TYR A 554 -12.02 -7.24 15.71
C TYR A 554 -13.25 -7.23 16.63
N TYR A 555 -14.25 -8.08 16.39
CA TYR A 555 -15.39 -8.25 17.29
C TYR A 555 -14.93 -8.72 18.69
N LEU A 556 -14.13 -9.79 18.74
CA LEU A 556 -13.56 -10.30 19.99
C LEU A 556 -12.67 -9.28 20.70
N MET A 557 -12.01 -8.41 19.94
CA MET A 557 -11.17 -7.37 20.50
C MET A 557 -11.99 -6.20 21.06
N LEU A 558 -13.03 -5.73 20.36
CA LEU A 558 -13.65 -4.42 20.66
C LEU A 558 -15.05 -4.48 21.27
N ASN A 559 -15.80 -5.57 21.08
CA ASN A 559 -17.23 -5.61 21.42
C ASN A 559 -17.62 -6.77 22.36
N VAL A 560 -16.78 -7.78 22.54
CA VAL A 560 -17.14 -8.94 23.37
C VAL A 560 -17.32 -8.60 24.86
N GLN A 561 -16.68 -7.54 25.33
CA GLN A 561 -16.71 -7.08 26.72
C GLN A 561 -18.13 -6.83 27.21
N GLY A 562 -19.00 -6.25 26.37
CA GLY A 562 -20.38 -5.94 26.76
C GLY A 562 -21.17 -7.18 27.15
N LEU A 563 -20.98 -8.29 26.42
CA LEU A 563 -21.63 -9.57 26.71
C LEU A 563 -21.03 -10.24 27.95
N ILE A 564 -19.70 -10.22 28.09
CA ILE A 564 -19.04 -10.81 29.27
C ILE A 564 -19.42 -10.04 30.53
N LEU A 565 -19.43 -8.70 30.50
CA LEU A 565 -19.88 -7.90 31.64
C LEU A 565 -21.32 -8.22 32.03
N ASN A 566 -22.22 -8.37 31.05
CA ASN A 566 -23.62 -8.73 31.29
C ASN A 566 -23.78 -10.12 31.93
N ALA A 567 -22.86 -11.05 31.67
CA ALA A 567 -22.89 -12.37 32.30
C ALA A 567 -22.49 -12.33 33.79
N PHE A 568 -21.72 -11.33 34.23
CA PHE A 568 -21.17 -11.27 35.59
C PHE A 568 -21.69 -10.12 36.45
N LEU A 569 -22.19 -9.04 35.85
CA LEU A 569 -22.52 -7.79 36.53
C LEU A 569 -23.96 -7.35 36.23
N ALA A 570 -24.47 -6.47 37.09
CA ALA A 570 -25.80 -5.89 36.91
C ALA A 570 -25.83 -4.90 35.71
N PRO A 571 -26.99 -4.71 35.06
CA PRO A 571 -27.12 -3.81 33.91
C PRO A 571 -26.60 -2.39 34.15
N GLU A 572 -26.72 -1.86 35.37
CA GLU A 572 -26.22 -0.54 35.76
C GLU A 572 -24.70 -0.42 35.64
N GLU A 573 -23.97 -1.48 35.98
CA GLU A 573 -22.51 -1.51 35.85
C GLU A 573 -22.07 -1.68 34.41
N VAL A 574 -22.84 -2.42 33.60
CA VAL A 574 -22.64 -2.49 32.16
C VAL A 574 -22.87 -1.10 31.54
N GLY A 575 -23.86 -0.35 32.02
CA GLY A 575 -24.10 1.04 31.65
C GLY A 575 -22.96 1.97 32.05
N LEU A 576 -22.40 1.79 33.25
CA LEU A 576 -21.21 2.52 33.67
C LEU A 576 -20.03 2.24 32.73
N TYR A 577 -19.75 0.97 32.42
CA TYR A 577 -18.75 0.61 31.43
C TYR A 577 -19.00 1.29 30.07
N ALA A 578 -20.23 1.21 29.56
CA ALA A 578 -20.61 1.77 28.27
C ALA A 578 -20.37 3.28 28.22
N ALA A 579 -20.66 4.01 29.30
CA ALA A 579 -20.43 5.44 29.40
C ALA A 579 -18.94 5.79 29.30
N TYR A 580 -18.08 5.09 30.04
CA TYR A 580 -16.62 5.28 29.97
C TYR A 580 -16.04 4.88 28.60
N ASN A 581 -16.55 3.79 28.03
CA ASN A 581 -16.16 3.30 26.70
C ASN A 581 -16.51 4.32 25.61
N THR A 582 -17.73 4.87 25.62
CA THR A 582 -18.17 5.94 24.71
C THR A 582 -17.33 7.20 24.89
N ALA A 583 -17.06 7.59 26.13
CA ALA A 583 -16.29 8.79 26.46
C ALA A 583 -14.81 8.71 26.08
N THR A 584 -14.27 7.52 25.81
CA THR A 584 -12.84 7.34 25.52
C THR A 584 -12.58 6.56 24.26
N ILE A 585 -12.96 5.28 24.23
CA ILE A 585 -12.68 4.35 23.13
C ILE A 585 -13.42 4.78 21.87
N GLY A 586 -14.68 5.23 21.98
CA GLY A 586 -15.42 5.79 20.84
C GLY A 586 -14.68 6.97 20.20
N ILE A 587 -14.24 7.93 21.02
CA ILE A 587 -13.52 9.13 20.57
C ILE A 587 -12.13 8.77 20.01
N ALA A 588 -11.40 7.89 20.69
CA ALA A 588 -10.11 7.39 20.22
C ALA A 588 -10.24 6.64 18.89
N ALA A 589 -11.30 5.86 18.68
CA ALA A 589 -11.55 5.19 17.39
C ALA A 589 -11.78 6.20 16.27
N TYR A 590 -12.49 7.30 16.54
CA TYR A 590 -12.69 8.38 15.56
C TYR A 590 -11.41 9.11 15.22
N LEU A 591 -10.61 9.48 16.24
CA LEU A 591 -9.29 10.08 16.02
C LEU A 591 -8.37 9.12 15.27
N GLY A 592 -8.39 7.83 15.61
CA GLY A 592 -7.61 6.79 14.92
C GLY A 592 -8.01 6.62 13.47
N TYR A 593 -9.31 6.69 13.16
CA TYR A 593 -9.80 6.69 11.80
C TYR A 593 -9.31 7.92 11.02
N ALA A 594 -9.40 9.12 11.60
CA ALA A 594 -8.93 10.35 10.97
C ALA A 594 -7.41 10.35 10.72
N ILE A 595 -6.62 9.80 11.65
CA ILE A 595 -5.19 9.60 11.45
C ILE A 595 -4.96 8.56 10.34
N GLY A 596 -5.70 7.46 10.36
CA GLY A 596 -5.53 6.39 9.39
C GLY A 596 -5.85 6.80 7.96
N THR A 597 -6.85 7.65 7.72
CA THR A 597 -7.17 8.15 6.38
C THR A 597 -6.06 9.01 5.77
N VAL A 598 -5.24 9.67 6.60
CA VAL A 598 -4.08 10.47 6.15
C VAL A 598 -2.80 9.61 6.10
N LEU A 599 -2.56 8.84 7.15
CA LEU A 599 -1.29 8.13 7.35
C LEU A 599 -1.17 6.90 6.44
N PHE A 600 -2.27 6.19 6.17
CA PHE A 600 -2.23 4.99 5.34
C PHE A 600 -1.82 5.28 3.88
N PRO A 601 -2.39 6.28 3.17
CA PRO A 601 -1.92 6.66 1.83
C PRO A 601 -0.45 7.12 1.85
N LYS A 602 -0.03 7.92 2.84
CA LYS A 602 1.36 8.38 2.93
C LYS A 602 2.34 7.23 3.15
N ALA A 603 2.01 6.28 4.03
CA ALA A 603 2.82 5.09 4.24
C ALA A 603 2.89 4.21 2.99
N SER A 604 1.78 4.10 2.26
CA SER A 604 1.71 3.34 1.00
C SER A 604 2.61 3.95 -0.07
N ALA A 605 2.65 5.27 -0.19
CA ALA A 605 3.45 6.02 -1.16
C ALA A 605 4.92 6.22 -0.76
N SER A 606 5.26 6.07 0.53
CA SER A 606 6.61 6.33 1.02
C SER A 606 7.59 5.22 0.62
N THR A 607 8.70 5.60 0.01
CA THR A 607 9.86 4.73 -0.25
C THR A 607 10.61 4.37 1.04
N ASN A 608 10.58 5.25 2.05
CA ASN A 608 11.26 5.04 3.33
C ASN A 608 10.28 4.95 4.50
N ARG A 609 9.54 3.84 4.57
CA ARG A 609 8.59 3.56 5.66
C ARG A 609 9.26 3.44 7.02
N ARG A 610 10.53 3.02 7.09
CA ARG A 610 11.28 2.96 8.36
C ARG A 610 11.43 4.35 8.98
N ARG A 611 11.81 5.36 8.18
CA ARG A 611 11.87 6.76 8.65
C ARG A 611 10.49 7.23 9.13
N LEU A 612 9.43 6.94 8.38
CA LEU A 612 8.07 7.30 8.79
C LEU A 612 7.69 6.66 10.12
N TRP A 613 7.96 5.36 10.29
CA TRP A 613 7.77 4.63 11.54
C TRP A 613 8.51 5.29 12.71
N GLU A 614 9.80 5.57 12.56
CA GLU A 614 10.62 6.19 13.61
C GLU A 614 10.12 7.59 14.00
N MET A 615 9.71 8.39 13.01
CA MET A 615 9.09 9.69 13.24
C MET A 615 7.78 9.55 14.02
N THR A 616 6.91 8.62 13.61
CA THR A 616 5.63 8.37 14.28
C THR A 616 5.83 7.85 15.71
N VAL A 617 6.79 6.95 15.96
CA VAL A 617 7.12 6.47 17.31
C VAL A 617 7.62 7.61 18.19
N LYS A 618 8.58 8.43 17.70
CA LYS A 618 9.08 9.59 18.45
C LYS A 618 7.97 10.61 18.73
N GLY A 619 7.07 10.83 17.78
CA GLY A 619 5.89 11.67 17.94
C GLY A 619 4.99 11.15 19.05
N TRP A 620 4.64 9.86 19.02
CA TRP A 620 3.80 9.23 20.04
C TRP A 620 4.44 9.18 21.42
N ALA A 621 5.76 8.98 21.52
CA ALA A 621 6.46 9.01 22.80
C ALA A 621 6.30 10.37 23.51
N ARG A 622 6.25 11.47 22.75
CA ARG A 622 6.04 12.83 23.29
C ARG A 622 4.57 13.17 23.50
N LEU A 623 3.69 12.67 22.63
CA LEU A 623 2.27 13.03 22.62
C LEU A 623 1.43 12.18 23.60
N SER A 624 1.85 10.96 23.91
CA SER A 624 1.08 10.03 24.77
C SER A 624 0.72 10.60 26.15
N PRO A 625 1.62 11.26 26.91
CA PRO A 625 1.26 11.84 28.20
C PRO A 625 0.16 12.91 28.10
N ALA A 626 0.25 13.78 27.08
CA ALA A 626 -0.77 14.80 26.84
C ALA A 626 -2.11 14.17 26.42
N LEU A 627 -2.09 13.08 25.65
CA LEU A 627 -3.31 12.35 25.29
C LEU A 627 -3.98 11.68 26.49
N ILE A 628 -3.22 11.14 27.45
CA ILE A 628 -3.79 10.56 28.67
C ILE A 628 -4.56 11.65 29.43
N ILE A 629 -3.94 12.83 29.61
CA ILE A 629 -4.60 13.98 30.27
C ILE A 629 -5.84 14.40 29.46
N PHE A 630 -5.72 14.52 28.13
CA PHE A 630 -6.84 14.84 27.25
C PHE A 630 -8.01 13.88 27.44
N PHE A 631 -7.78 12.56 27.42
CA PHE A 631 -8.85 11.59 27.61
C PHE A 631 -9.44 11.61 29.02
N ILE A 632 -8.67 11.93 30.06
CA ILE A 632 -9.21 12.14 31.41
C ILE A 632 -10.18 13.34 31.42
N LEU A 633 -9.78 14.46 30.81
CA LEU A 633 -10.63 15.66 30.73
C LEU A 633 -11.90 15.42 29.91
N VAL A 634 -11.77 14.73 28.77
CA VAL A 634 -12.92 14.37 27.92
C VAL A 634 -13.87 13.44 28.66
N GLN A 635 -13.37 12.44 29.38
CA GLN A 635 -14.20 11.58 30.23
C GLN A 635 -14.94 12.38 31.30
N ALA A 636 -14.25 13.27 32.01
CA ALA A 636 -14.88 14.12 33.02
C ALA A 636 -16.03 14.94 32.43
N ALA A 637 -15.82 15.55 31.26
CA ALA A 637 -16.83 16.34 30.56
C ALA A 637 -18.02 15.47 30.11
N VAL A 638 -17.75 14.37 29.41
CA VAL A 638 -18.79 13.48 28.86
C VAL A 638 -19.64 12.85 29.97
N LEU A 639 -19.01 12.30 31.01
CA LEU A 639 -19.72 11.68 32.13
C LEU A 639 -20.50 12.72 32.95
N SER A 640 -19.99 13.94 33.08
CA SER A 640 -20.73 15.04 33.71
C SER A 640 -21.98 15.42 32.91
N LEU A 641 -21.88 15.45 31.58
CA LEU A 641 -23.01 15.69 30.68
C LEU A 641 -24.03 14.55 30.69
N MET A 642 -23.56 13.30 30.78
CA MET A 642 -24.41 12.12 30.97
C MET A 642 -25.12 12.12 32.34
N GLY A 643 -24.63 12.87 33.32
CA GLY A 643 -25.25 13.04 34.63
C GLY A 643 -24.36 12.52 35.74
N ARG A 644 -23.69 13.45 36.43
CA ARG A 644 -22.71 13.16 37.50
C ARG A 644 -23.27 12.29 38.64
N HIS A 645 -24.56 12.37 38.92
CA HIS A 645 -25.22 11.55 39.95
C HIS A 645 -25.48 10.10 39.50
N GLN A 646 -25.67 9.88 38.19
CA GLN A 646 -25.90 8.56 37.61
C GLN A 646 -24.59 7.84 37.29
N TYR A 647 -23.57 8.59 36.84
CA TYR A 647 -22.28 8.05 36.42
C TYR A 647 -21.17 8.57 37.34
N GLN A 648 -20.76 7.72 38.28
CA GLN A 648 -19.71 8.06 39.24
C GLN A 648 -18.37 8.29 38.53
N LEU A 649 -17.76 9.45 38.77
CA LEU A 649 -16.40 9.77 38.34
C LEU A 649 -15.41 9.07 39.26
N ARG A 650 -14.85 7.94 38.80
CA ARG A 650 -13.85 7.14 39.54
C ARG A 650 -12.48 7.38 38.90
N PRO A 651 -11.56 8.11 39.56
CA PRO A 651 -10.27 8.48 38.97
C PRO A 651 -9.47 7.28 38.43
N ALA A 652 -9.52 6.13 39.12
CA ALA A 652 -8.86 4.90 38.67
C ALA A 652 -9.42 4.39 37.33
N LEU A 653 -10.76 4.35 37.17
CA LEU A 653 -11.38 3.95 35.90
C LEU A 653 -11.04 4.95 34.79
N MET A 654 -11.08 6.25 35.10
CA MET A 654 -10.72 7.29 34.13
C MET A 654 -9.31 7.12 33.59
N LEU A 655 -8.36 6.81 34.48
CA LEU A 655 -6.98 6.52 34.10
C LEU A 655 -6.88 5.27 33.24
N TYR A 656 -7.54 4.16 33.60
CA TYR A 656 -7.49 2.93 32.81
C TYR A 656 -8.06 3.11 31.39
N PHE A 657 -9.22 3.77 31.26
CA PHE A 657 -9.78 4.06 29.95
C PHE A 657 -8.93 5.06 29.16
N ALA A 658 -8.36 6.09 29.80
CA ALA A 658 -7.47 7.03 29.13
C ALA A 658 -6.20 6.35 28.59
N LEU A 659 -5.61 5.43 29.37
CA LEU A 659 -4.49 4.59 28.92
C LEU A 659 -4.90 3.73 27.73
N CYS A 660 -6.06 3.08 27.80
CA CYS A 660 -6.59 2.28 26.70
C CYS A 660 -6.79 3.11 25.42
N GLY A 661 -7.47 4.26 25.50
CA GLY A 661 -7.67 5.15 24.35
C GLY A 661 -6.35 5.63 23.72
N THR A 662 -5.37 5.96 24.56
CA THR A 662 -4.03 6.34 24.12
C THR A 662 -3.31 5.18 23.41
N LEU A 663 -3.27 4.00 24.02
CA LEU A 663 -2.63 2.81 23.43
C LEU A 663 -3.30 2.41 22.12
N MET A 664 -4.62 2.48 22.04
CA MET A 664 -5.37 2.20 20.81
C MET A 664 -4.99 3.18 19.69
N LEU A 665 -4.82 4.47 19.99
CA LEU A 665 -4.39 5.47 19.00
C LEU A 665 -2.96 5.24 18.50
N VAL A 666 -2.04 4.96 19.44
CA VAL A 666 -0.65 4.62 19.10
C VAL A 666 -0.61 3.37 18.22
N HIS A 667 -1.33 2.31 18.63
CA HIS A 667 -1.43 1.07 17.86
C HIS A 667 -2.02 1.31 16.48
N SER A 668 -3.18 1.98 16.39
CA SER A 668 -3.85 2.23 15.11
C SER A 668 -2.91 2.95 14.15
N SER A 669 -2.25 4.02 14.60
CA SER A 669 -1.34 4.82 13.77
C SER A 669 -0.15 4.01 13.26
N LEU A 670 0.53 3.29 14.16
CA LEU A 670 1.69 2.47 13.79
C LEU A 670 1.28 1.31 12.87
N ALA A 671 0.12 0.69 13.14
CA ALA A 671 -0.41 -0.40 12.35
C ALA A 671 -0.72 0.04 10.91
N GLN A 672 -1.23 1.26 10.69
CA GLN A 672 -1.44 1.77 9.32
C GLN A 672 -0.16 1.85 8.48
N ILE A 673 0.99 2.12 9.11
CA ILE A 673 2.28 2.15 8.41
C ILE A 673 2.65 0.74 7.96
N VAL A 674 2.53 -0.24 8.85
CA VAL A 674 2.86 -1.64 8.55
C VAL A 674 1.86 -2.26 7.56
N TYR A 675 0.57 -1.97 7.72
CA TYR A 675 -0.51 -2.51 6.89
C TYR A 675 -0.53 -1.96 5.46
N SER A 676 0.30 -0.96 5.15
CA SER A 676 0.42 -0.38 3.81
C SER A 676 1.13 -1.28 2.77
N GLU A 677 1.79 -2.37 3.17
CA GLU A 677 2.55 -3.28 2.27
C GLU A 677 1.66 -4.27 1.45
N GLY A 678 0.35 -4.01 1.36
CA GLY A 678 -0.57 -4.82 0.55
C GLY A 678 -0.93 -6.19 1.18
N VAL A 679 -1.02 -7.25 0.36
CA VAL A 679 -1.62 -8.54 0.76
C VAL A 679 -0.90 -9.23 1.92
N LYS A 680 0.43 -9.14 1.97
CA LYS A 680 1.22 -9.69 3.10
C LYS A 680 0.82 -9.01 4.41
N ALA A 681 0.61 -7.70 4.35
CA ALA A 681 0.21 -6.87 5.48
C ALA A 681 -1.24 -7.16 5.89
N SER A 682 -2.14 -7.42 4.94
CA SER A 682 -3.51 -7.85 5.24
C SER A 682 -3.56 -9.18 6.01
N ARG A 683 -2.67 -10.13 5.69
CA ARG A 683 -2.55 -11.38 6.46
C ARG A 683 -2.07 -11.13 7.88
N LEU A 684 -1.08 -10.25 8.06
CA LEU A 684 -0.63 -9.85 9.40
C LEU A 684 -1.76 -9.19 10.18
N SER A 685 -2.50 -8.26 9.56
CA SER A 685 -3.63 -7.60 10.21
C SER A 685 -4.69 -8.61 10.64
N TRP A 686 -4.98 -9.62 9.82
CA TRP A 686 -5.89 -10.70 10.19
C TRP A 686 -5.38 -11.51 11.40
N LEU A 687 -4.11 -11.93 11.38
CA LEU A 687 -3.50 -12.66 12.50
C LEU A 687 -3.47 -11.83 13.78
N MET A 688 -3.12 -10.55 13.68
CA MET A 688 -3.12 -9.63 14.82
C MET A 688 -4.53 -9.39 15.37
N ALA A 689 -5.55 -9.27 14.49
CA ALA A 689 -6.93 -9.14 14.94
C ALA A 689 -7.39 -10.37 15.74
N TRP A 690 -7.07 -11.59 15.30
CA TRP A 690 -7.36 -12.80 16.06
C TRP A 690 -6.56 -12.92 17.34
N GLY A 691 -5.24 -12.69 17.27
CA GLY A 691 -4.38 -12.75 18.44
C GLY A 691 -4.80 -11.75 19.52
N GLY A 692 -5.04 -10.49 19.13
CA GLY A 692 -5.56 -9.46 20.01
C GLY A 692 -6.96 -9.78 20.53
N GLY A 693 -7.86 -10.27 19.66
CA GLY A 693 -9.21 -10.66 20.03
C GLY A 693 -9.24 -11.80 21.06
N LEU A 694 -8.41 -12.83 20.89
CA LEU A 694 -8.30 -13.93 21.84
C LEU A 694 -7.69 -13.49 23.18
N VAL A 695 -6.61 -12.70 23.14
CA VAL A 695 -6.00 -12.13 24.37
C VAL A 695 -7.05 -11.31 25.13
N ASN A 696 -7.79 -10.46 24.43
CA ASN A 696 -8.83 -9.64 25.02
C ASN A 696 -9.96 -10.48 25.62
N PHE A 697 -10.49 -11.44 24.86
CA PHE A 697 -11.55 -12.33 25.30
C PHE A 697 -11.15 -13.12 26.56
N THR A 698 -9.98 -13.75 26.55
CA THR A 698 -9.45 -14.49 27.70
C THR A 698 -9.20 -13.56 28.90
N ALA A 699 -8.60 -12.39 28.68
CA ALA A 699 -8.37 -11.43 29.75
C ALA A 699 -9.70 -10.92 30.34
N CYS A 700 -10.74 -10.72 29.53
CA CYS A 700 -12.07 -10.35 30.00
C CYS A 700 -12.68 -11.42 30.90
N LEU A 701 -12.63 -12.69 30.49
CA LEU A 701 -13.14 -13.81 31.29
C LEU A 701 -12.43 -13.95 32.65
N LEU A 702 -11.14 -13.63 32.71
CA LEU A 702 -10.35 -13.74 33.94
C LEU A 702 -10.47 -12.50 34.84
N LEU A 703 -10.45 -11.30 34.25
CA LEU A 703 -10.35 -10.04 35.00
C LEU A 703 -11.69 -9.44 35.38
N ILE A 704 -12.75 -9.61 34.57
CA ILE A 704 -14.07 -9.02 34.88
C ILE A 704 -14.68 -9.61 36.16
N PRO A 705 -14.64 -10.92 36.43
CA PRO A 705 -15.21 -11.46 37.68
C PRO A 705 -14.55 -10.88 38.94
N VAL A 706 -13.24 -10.59 38.88
CA VAL A 706 -12.46 -10.12 40.03
C VAL A 706 -12.49 -8.59 40.15
N PHE A 707 -12.30 -7.88 39.04
CA PHE A 707 -12.12 -6.43 39.01
C PHE A 707 -13.33 -5.66 38.44
N ARG A 708 -14.44 -6.35 38.15
CA ARG A 708 -15.69 -5.78 37.61
C ARG A 708 -15.40 -4.94 36.35
N VAL A 709 -15.94 -3.72 36.26
CA VAL A 709 -15.73 -2.78 35.15
C VAL A 709 -14.25 -2.45 34.90
N SER A 710 -13.43 -2.36 35.96
CA SER A 710 -11.98 -2.14 35.81
C SER A 710 -11.30 -3.28 35.07
N GLY A 711 -11.78 -4.51 35.27
CA GLY A 711 -11.26 -5.71 34.59
C GLY A 711 -11.38 -5.64 33.07
N ALA A 712 -12.49 -5.08 32.55
CA ALA A 712 -12.66 -4.86 31.11
C ALA A 712 -11.67 -3.83 30.55
N ALA A 713 -11.42 -2.72 31.27
CA ALA A 713 -10.43 -1.72 30.87
C ALA A 713 -8.99 -2.29 30.92
N MET A 714 -8.67 -3.09 31.94
CA MET A 714 -7.38 -3.77 32.06
C MET A 714 -7.17 -4.79 30.93
N ALA A 715 -8.21 -5.55 30.55
CA ALA A 715 -8.15 -6.48 29.42
C ALA A 715 -7.80 -5.78 28.11
N PHE A 716 -8.38 -4.61 27.85
CA PHE A 716 -7.99 -3.80 26.70
C PHE A 716 -6.54 -3.30 26.77
N ILE A 717 -6.08 -2.80 27.92
CA ILE A 717 -4.70 -2.35 28.09
C ILE A 717 -3.73 -3.49 27.75
N LEU A 718 -3.95 -4.68 28.32
CA LEU A 718 -3.13 -5.87 28.05
C LEU A 718 -3.13 -6.22 26.56
N THR A 719 -4.30 -6.15 25.93
CA THR A 719 -4.46 -6.43 24.49
C THR A 719 -3.66 -5.46 23.62
N TYR A 720 -3.77 -4.15 23.86
CA TYR A 720 -3.06 -3.18 23.04
C TYR A 720 -1.55 -3.15 23.32
N VAL A 721 -1.12 -3.44 24.55
CA VAL A 721 0.30 -3.68 24.86
C VAL A 721 0.82 -4.89 24.08
N PHE A 722 0.09 -6.00 24.08
CA PHE A 722 0.43 -7.20 23.31
C PHE A 722 0.51 -6.90 21.80
N LEU A 723 -0.47 -6.19 21.25
CA LEU A 723 -0.49 -5.83 19.83
C LEU A 723 0.65 -4.89 19.44
N LEU A 724 0.98 -3.91 20.29
CA LEU A 724 2.14 -3.03 20.07
C LEU A 724 3.46 -3.80 20.12
N ALA A 725 3.62 -4.72 21.07
CA ALA A 725 4.79 -5.59 21.16
C ALA A 725 4.93 -6.49 19.92
N TRP A 726 3.82 -7.07 19.45
CA TRP A 726 3.79 -7.85 18.21
C TRP A 726 4.18 -6.97 17.03
N LEU A 727 3.56 -5.80 16.87
CA LEU A 727 3.85 -4.88 15.78
C LEU A 727 5.33 -4.46 15.79
N TRP A 728 5.90 -4.20 16.96
CA TRP A 728 7.31 -3.86 17.13
C TRP A 728 8.23 -4.97 16.65
N LYS A 729 7.89 -6.24 16.94
CA LYS A 729 8.65 -7.40 16.45
C LYS A 729 8.48 -7.63 14.95
N ALA A 730 7.29 -7.36 14.42
CA ALA A 730 6.99 -7.58 13.00
C ALA A 730 7.58 -6.50 12.08
N LYS A 731 7.73 -5.25 12.56
CA LYS A 731 8.00 -4.06 11.74
C LYS A 731 9.13 -4.24 10.71
N ASP A 732 10.26 -4.83 11.08
CA ASP A 732 11.42 -4.91 10.19
C ASP A 732 11.17 -5.77 8.94
N SER A 733 10.23 -6.73 9.03
CA SER A 733 9.83 -7.52 7.87
C SER A 733 8.95 -6.76 6.86
N TYR A 734 8.38 -5.63 7.25
CA TYR A 734 7.39 -4.87 6.47
C TYR A 734 7.85 -3.45 6.10
N LEU A 735 8.82 -2.89 6.83
CA LEU A 735 9.32 -1.53 6.60
C LEU A 735 10.47 -1.45 5.56
N GLN A 736 11.04 -2.59 5.14
CA GLN A 736 12.14 -2.68 4.16
C GLN A 736 11.90 -3.82 3.15
N PRO A 737 11.00 -3.63 2.17
CA PRO A 737 10.70 -4.69 1.19
C PRO A 737 11.88 -5.01 0.27
N ASP A 738 12.76 -4.03 0.00
CA ASP A 738 13.80 -4.13 -1.04
C ASP A 738 15.08 -4.85 -0.59
N LEU A 739 15.19 -5.22 0.69
CA LEU A 739 16.34 -5.96 1.24
C LEU A 739 16.16 -7.49 1.24
N LYS A 740 15.09 -8.03 0.62
CA LYS A 740 14.85 -9.49 0.53
C LYS A 740 15.00 -10.06 -0.87
#